data_AF-A0A1F6CJP7-F1
#
_entry.id   AF-A0A1F6CJP7-F1
#
_cell.length_a   1.000
_cell.length_b   1.000
_cell.length_c   1.000
_cell.angle_alpha   90.00
_cell.angle_beta   90.00
_cell.angle_gamma   90.00
#
_symmetry.space_group_name_H-M   'P 1'
#
loop_
_entity.id
_entity.type
_entity.pdbx_description
1 polymer ?
#
loop_
_entity_poly.entity_id
_entity_poly.type
_entity_poly.pdbx_seq_one_letter_code
_entity_poly.pdbx_strand_id
1 'polypeptide(L)'
;MTKVAAVATGLAFAASILSLAPVAQAASLTSAQVSSILSMLSAFGADSATIANVNNALTGAPVTPGTGTPATGGACNVGTADLTIGSSGAAVTSLQTALIAGGYAIPAGATGYFGTQTQNAVAAWQKAANIAPAVGYFGPISRAAFNLCTPVVVTPPGGTTPPGTTPPSTGLTGSAGSVESYTAISGLSNEEVGESEEVEIAGMEVKADDNSDLELTAVRLDFSTQPGNSDLEDFVTEVNVLLDGKVYATVDAADFNNDNSWTRTVSLDPGAIIRKGDTKDLTVSVKGVNNVDTDDAGDNWALDFISVRYEDAQGASITDTVTYTPVTWNVNTFATAEGVELKVSSGDEDINQAHVINVDATSDTNGVDILSFNLEAKGSDIVIDDFPVNFDTTGTADDPADVINTVYLFADGEEVASETVTGAGDSDDNETITFDNIDFTVKKGDKVAMLVKADFNDVDTTLVEGDTISAQVSATERNAIVADDSSGEQIADADATGTAVGEAHVVYDIGIQATFVSATETMTPGADGTADDDTVTLKLVFDVEAFDGTVYVSDFSTATTAADGAVSAIDVDDGGILYRYEIDGTATVSLMADTVAKSDVTGSVVDTPTNGANAGEFTFEDGEKARITVTVTRSNAAAETLSDGYHDMQLVAIGWSVTAEDDTMNVYEFNLDDFKTDPIFAN
;
A
#
# COMPACT_ATOMS: atom_id res chain seq x y z
N MET A 1 -7.28 -88.53 -56.82
CA MET A 1 -6.01 -88.74 -57.55
C MET A 1 -5.27 -87.41 -57.55
N THR A 2 -4.02 -87.42 -57.03
CA THR A 2 -2.86 -86.60 -57.43
C THR A 2 -3.03 -85.06 -57.42
N LYS A 3 -2.49 -84.32 -56.42
CA LYS A 3 -1.16 -83.63 -56.40
C LYS A 3 -0.88 -82.85 -57.70
N VAL A 4 -0.50 -81.56 -57.68
CA VAL A 4 0.84 -80.96 -57.40
C VAL A 4 0.64 -79.42 -57.51
N ALA A 5 1.06 -78.57 -56.55
CA ALA A 5 2.29 -77.73 -56.51
C ALA A 5 2.58 -76.90 -57.80
N ALA A 6 3.18 -75.71 -57.86
CA ALA A 6 3.84 -74.80 -56.93
C ALA A 6 4.09 -73.46 -57.69
N VAL A 7 4.14 -72.34 -56.95
CA VAL A 7 5.15 -71.25 -56.99
C VAL A 7 5.61 -70.66 -58.35
N ALA A 8 5.47 -69.34 -58.54
CA ALA A 8 6.57 -68.37 -58.72
C ALA A 8 6.11 -66.97 -59.21
N THR A 9 6.45 -65.94 -58.42
CA THR A 9 7.15 -64.68 -58.77
C THR A 9 6.79 -63.88 -60.02
N GLY A 10 6.63 -62.55 -59.88
CA GLY A 10 6.95 -61.61 -60.97
C GLY A 10 6.20 -60.27 -60.98
N LEU A 11 6.96 -59.18 -60.89
CA LEU A 11 6.60 -57.77 -60.83
C LEU A 11 6.12 -57.15 -62.17
N ALA A 12 5.24 -56.15 -62.04
CA ALA A 12 5.15 -54.87 -62.77
C ALA A 12 4.53 -54.73 -64.20
N PHE A 13 3.56 -53.80 -64.22
CA PHE A 13 3.24 -52.75 -65.24
C PHE A 13 2.40 -53.05 -66.51
N ALA A 14 1.11 -52.69 -66.38
CA ALA A 14 0.31 -51.71 -67.15
C ALA A 14 -0.19 -51.97 -68.61
N ALA A 15 -1.54 -51.95 -68.74
CA ALA A 15 -2.42 -51.40 -69.80
C ALA A 15 -3.82 -52.07 -69.68
N SER A 16 -5.01 -51.52 -69.96
CA SER A 16 -5.55 -50.18 -70.28
C SER A 16 -7.10 -50.33 -70.48
N ILE A 17 -7.87 -49.23 -70.32
CA ILE A 17 -9.21 -48.90 -70.94
C ILE A 17 -10.48 -49.61 -70.38
N LEU A 18 -11.37 -48.95 -69.62
CA LEU A 18 -12.47 -47.99 -69.94
C LEU A 18 -13.83 -48.64 -70.36
N SER A 19 -14.82 -48.64 -69.46
CA SER A 19 -16.25 -48.56 -69.82
C SER A 19 -17.04 -47.87 -68.70
N LEU A 20 -17.85 -46.88 -69.08
CA LEU A 20 -18.59 -45.98 -68.18
C LEU A 20 -19.77 -46.69 -67.49
N ALA A 21 -19.91 -46.46 -66.19
CA ALA A 21 -21.15 -46.63 -65.43
C ALA A 21 -21.61 -45.26 -64.87
N PRO A 22 -22.93 -45.01 -64.78
CA PRO A 22 -23.51 -43.67 -64.70
C PRO A 22 -23.26 -42.98 -63.36
N VAL A 23 -22.92 -41.69 -63.43
CA VAL A 23 -22.77 -40.80 -62.28
C VAL A 23 -24.13 -40.60 -61.61
N ALA A 24 -24.23 -40.90 -60.32
CA ALA A 24 -25.38 -40.57 -59.52
C ALA A 24 -25.56 -39.04 -59.49
N GLN A 25 -26.69 -38.55 -59.98
CA GLN A 25 -27.12 -37.16 -59.77
C GLN A 25 -27.33 -36.96 -58.27
N ALA A 26 -26.56 -36.07 -57.66
CA ALA A 26 -26.91 -35.54 -56.34
C ALA A 26 -28.30 -34.91 -56.45
N ALA A 27 -29.21 -35.30 -55.56
CA ALA A 27 -30.50 -34.64 -55.44
C ALA A 27 -30.25 -33.19 -55.04
N SER A 28 -30.34 -32.26 -55.98
CA SER A 28 -30.25 -30.84 -55.70
C SER A 28 -31.51 -30.40 -54.95
N LEU A 29 -31.31 -29.49 -53.98
CA LEU A 29 -32.43 -28.87 -53.27
C LEU A 29 -33.35 -28.18 -54.29
N THR A 30 -34.67 -28.29 -54.09
CA THR A 30 -35.62 -27.57 -54.95
C THR A 30 -35.52 -26.08 -54.70
N SER A 31 -35.82 -25.26 -55.70
CA SER A 31 -35.79 -23.78 -55.57
C SER A 31 -36.72 -23.27 -54.45
N ALA A 32 -37.80 -23.99 -54.14
CA ALA A 32 -38.69 -23.70 -53.03
C ALA A 32 -38.04 -23.97 -51.66
N GLN A 33 -37.25 -25.05 -51.53
CA GLN A 33 -36.49 -25.35 -50.31
C GLN A 33 -35.36 -24.35 -50.10
N VAL A 34 -34.66 -23.97 -51.15
CA VAL A 34 -33.64 -22.91 -51.09
C VAL A 34 -34.27 -21.58 -50.67
N SER A 35 -35.39 -21.17 -51.27
CA SER A 35 -36.11 -19.95 -50.85
C SER A 35 -36.59 -20.02 -49.40
N SER A 36 -37.02 -21.18 -48.91
CA SER A 36 -37.44 -21.34 -47.51
C SER A 36 -36.26 -21.16 -46.54
N ILE A 37 -35.09 -21.71 -46.89
CA ILE A 37 -33.87 -21.56 -46.10
C ILE A 37 -33.38 -20.11 -46.10
N LEU A 38 -33.40 -19.44 -47.26
CA LEU A 38 -33.00 -18.03 -47.36
C LEU A 38 -34.00 -17.10 -46.64
N SER A 39 -35.30 -17.40 -46.71
CA SER A 39 -36.32 -16.66 -45.97
C SER A 39 -36.18 -16.85 -44.47
N MET A 40 -35.78 -18.04 -44.01
CA MET A 40 -35.51 -18.31 -42.60
C MET A 40 -34.26 -17.55 -42.14
N LEU A 41 -33.17 -17.54 -42.91
CA LEU A 41 -31.97 -16.74 -42.63
C LEU A 41 -32.25 -15.23 -42.62
N SER A 42 -33.07 -14.76 -43.55
CA SER A 42 -33.55 -13.37 -43.57
C SER A 42 -34.43 -13.05 -42.36
N ALA A 43 -35.26 -13.99 -41.89
CA ALA A 43 -36.08 -13.83 -40.70
C ALA A 43 -35.25 -13.82 -39.40
N PHE A 44 -34.07 -14.47 -39.41
CA PHE A 44 -33.06 -14.38 -38.34
C PHE A 44 -32.08 -13.20 -38.52
N GLY A 45 -32.30 -12.32 -39.50
CA GLY A 45 -31.54 -11.07 -39.64
C GLY A 45 -30.15 -11.21 -40.27
N ALA A 46 -29.84 -12.31 -40.96
CA ALA A 46 -28.60 -12.45 -41.71
C ALA A 46 -28.48 -11.39 -42.82
N ASP A 47 -27.29 -10.83 -43.04
CA ASP A 47 -27.07 -9.79 -44.03
C ASP A 47 -27.13 -10.31 -45.48
N SER A 48 -27.34 -9.40 -46.43
CA SER A 48 -27.56 -9.75 -47.84
C SER A 48 -26.36 -10.43 -48.51
N ALA A 49 -25.13 -10.20 -48.04
CA ALA A 49 -23.94 -10.83 -48.61
C ALA A 49 -23.80 -12.27 -48.11
N THR A 50 -24.08 -12.50 -46.82
CA THR A 50 -24.13 -13.85 -46.24
C THR A 50 -25.25 -14.69 -46.87
N ILE A 51 -26.46 -14.12 -47.04
CA ILE A 51 -27.58 -14.79 -47.72
C ILE A 51 -27.23 -15.13 -49.18
N ALA A 52 -26.55 -14.23 -49.90
CA ALA A 52 -26.12 -14.48 -51.27
C ALA A 52 -25.08 -15.61 -51.37
N ASN A 53 -24.12 -15.67 -50.44
CA ASN A 53 -23.12 -16.73 -50.39
C ASN A 53 -23.73 -18.10 -50.07
N VAL A 54 -24.69 -18.15 -49.14
CA VAL A 54 -25.43 -19.37 -48.84
C VAL A 54 -26.29 -19.81 -50.03
N ASN A 55 -26.96 -18.87 -50.71
CA ASN A 55 -27.72 -19.19 -51.94
C ASN A 55 -26.81 -19.79 -53.03
N ASN A 56 -25.62 -19.20 -53.24
CA ASN A 56 -24.66 -19.68 -54.23
C ASN A 56 -24.13 -21.08 -53.87
N ALA A 57 -23.85 -21.33 -52.59
CA ALA A 57 -23.43 -22.65 -52.10
C ALA A 57 -24.51 -23.72 -52.26
N LEU A 58 -25.77 -23.38 -51.97
CA LEU A 58 -26.91 -24.32 -52.05
C LEU A 58 -27.38 -24.59 -53.50
N THR A 59 -27.09 -23.68 -54.44
CA THR A 59 -27.46 -23.82 -55.86
C THR A 59 -26.30 -24.31 -56.73
N GLY A 60 -25.13 -24.57 -56.15
CA GLY A 60 -23.97 -25.13 -56.84
C GLY A 60 -23.23 -24.14 -57.75
N ALA A 61 -23.45 -22.83 -57.56
CA ALA A 61 -22.65 -21.80 -58.21
C ALA A 61 -21.31 -21.61 -57.47
N PRO A 62 -20.21 -21.24 -58.15
CA PRO A 62 -18.92 -21.06 -57.50
C PRO A 62 -18.99 -19.97 -56.42
N VAL A 63 -18.73 -20.37 -55.17
CA VAL A 63 -18.57 -19.43 -54.06
C VAL A 63 -17.26 -18.66 -54.28
N THR A 64 -17.35 -17.36 -54.48
CA THR A 64 -16.19 -16.48 -54.46
C THR A 64 -15.99 -16.05 -53.01
N PRO A 65 -14.83 -16.25 -52.38
CA PRO A 65 -14.54 -15.64 -51.08
C PRO A 65 -14.66 -14.13 -51.27
N GLY A 66 -15.77 -13.56 -50.80
CA GLY A 66 -15.92 -12.13 -50.74
C GLY A 66 -14.87 -11.64 -49.76
N THR A 67 -13.81 -11.04 -50.30
CA THR A 67 -13.03 -10.05 -49.58
C THR A 67 -13.99 -8.93 -49.22
N GLY A 68 -14.66 -9.10 -48.08
CA GLY A 68 -15.24 -8.02 -47.30
C GLY A 68 -14.07 -7.13 -46.88
N THR A 69 -13.58 -6.34 -47.83
CA THR A 69 -12.87 -5.11 -47.55
C THR A 69 -13.81 -4.34 -46.61
N PRO A 70 -13.39 -4.02 -45.38
CA PRO A 70 -14.17 -3.15 -44.52
C PRO A 70 -14.55 -1.93 -45.33
N ALA A 71 -15.85 -1.67 -45.42
CA ALA A 71 -16.35 -0.46 -46.04
C ALA A 71 -15.60 0.71 -45.41
N THR A 72 -14.87 1.41 -46.26
CA THR A 72 -14.22 2.66 -45.98
C THR A 72 -15.30 3.62 -45.46
N GLY A 73 -15.15 4.12 -44.24
CA GLY A 73 -15.92 5.25 -43.70
C GLY A 73 -17.44 5.07 -43.65
N GLY A 74 -17.95 4.47 -42.58
CA GLY A 74 -19.36 4.55 -42.21
C GLY A 74 -19.52 4.41 -40.71
N ALA A 75 -19.91 5.48 -40.03
CA ALA A 75 -20.24 5.48 -38.60
C ALA A 75 -21.16 4.30 -38.26
N CYS A 76 -20.94 3.65 -37.11
CA CYS A 76 -21.83 2.62 -36.60
C CYS A 76 -23.27 3.18 -36.53
N ASN A 77 -24.15 2.68 -37.41
CA ASN A 77 -25.47 3.26 -37.59
C ASN A 77 -26.47 2.48 -36.73
N VAL A 78 -26.67 2.96 -35.50
CA VAL A 78 -27.66 2.42 -34.54
C VAL A 78 -29.12 2.72 -34.92
N GLY A 79 -29.39 3.16 -36.17
CA GLY A 79 -30.72 3.48 -36.68
C GLY A 79 -31.34 4.73 -36.06
N THR A 80 -32.56 5.08 -36.49
CA THR A 80 -33.33 6.22 -35.97
C THR A 80 -34.46 5.83 -35.01
N ALA A 81 -34.74 4.52 -34.91
CA ALA A 81 -35.77 3.99 -34.01
C ALA A 81 -35.28 3.94 -32.56
N ASP A 82 -36.20 4.12 -31.62
CA ASP A 82 -35.91 3.95 -30.20
C ASP A 82 -35.74 2.48 -29.87
N LEU A 83 -34.67 2.15 -29.12
CA LEU A 83 -34.35 0.78 -28.75
C LEU A 83 -34.56 0.61 -27.24
N THR A 84 -35.30 -0.44 -26.89
CA THR A 84 -35.65 -0.81 -25.51
C THR A 84 -35.86 -2.32 -25.42
N ILE A 85 -36.11 -2.85 -24.23
CA ILE A 85 -36.38 -4.27 -24.02
C ILE A 85 -37.43 -4.79 -25.01
N GLY A 86 -37.09 -5.88 -25.71
CA GLY A 86 -37.92 -6.50 -26.74
C GLY A 86 -37.61 -6.04 -28.17
N SER A 87 -36.77 -5.01 -28.36
CA SER A 87 -36.31 -4.59 -29.68
C SER A 87 -35.36 -5.63 -30.29
N SER A 88 -35.38 -5.83 -31.61
CA SER A 88 -34.47 -6.74 -32.29
C SER A 88 -34.07 -6.25 -33.68
N GLY A 89 -32.96 -6.78 -34.19
CA GLY A 89 -32.46 -6.50 -35.55
C GLY A 89 -31.14 -5.74 -35.58
N ALA A 90 -30.71 -5.36 -36.79
CA ALA A 90 -29.36 -4.84 -37.05
C ALA A 90 -28.98 -3.59 -36.25
N ALA A 91 -29.96 -2.73 -35.92
CA ALA A 91 -29.74 -1.55 -35.07
C ALA A 91 -29.35 -1.94 -33.63
N VAL A 92 -29.97 -2.99 -33.09
CA VAL A 92 -29.65 -3.54 -31.76
C VAL A 92 -28.29 -4.22 -31.77
N THR A 93 -27.98 -5.01 -32.80
CA THR A 93 -26.65 -5.61 -32.96
C THR A 93 -25.57 -4.53 -33.01
N SER A 94 -25.79 -3.47 -33.81
CA SER A 94 -24.82 -2.37 -33.93
C SER A 94 -24.61 -1.62 -32.61
N LEU A 95 -25.69 -1.38 -31.86
CA LEU A 95 -25.62 -0.78 -30.52
C LEU A 95 -24.86 -1.68 -29.54
N GLN A 96 -25.16 -2.98 -29.50
CA GLN A 96 -24.50 -3.95 -28.62
C GLN A 96 -23.01 -4.08 -28.95
N THR A 97 -22.65 -4.16 -30.24
CA THR A 97 -21.26 -4.22 -30.66
C THR A 97 -20.49 -2.97 -30.24
N ALA A 98 -21.10 -1.78 -30.40
CA ALA A 98 -20.47 -0.53 -29.97
C ALA A 98 -20.35 -0.40 -28.45
N LEU A 99 -21.34 -0.88 -27.68
CA LEU A 99 -21.28 -0.89 -26.21
C LEU A 99 -20.23 -1.86 -25.69
N ILE A 100 -20.16 -3.08 -26.22
CA ILE A 100 -19.13 -4.07 -25.86
C ILE A 100 -17.74 -3.54 -26.20
N ALA A 101 -17.58 -2.94 -27.39
CA ALA A 101 -16.33 -2.31 -27.79
C ALA A 101 -15.97 -1.10 -26.91
N GLY A 102 -16.98 -0.40 -26.39
CA GLY A 102 -16.82 0.69 -25.41
C GLY A 102 -16.69 0.23 -23.96
N GLY A 103 -16.50 -1.07 -23.70
CA GLY A 103 -16.25 -1.63 -22.36
C GLY A 103 -17.51 -1.91 -21.53
N TYR A 104 -18.70 -1.67 -22.05
CA TYR A 104 -19.95 -1.96 -21.33
C TYR A 104 -20.33 -3.43 -21.51
N ALA A 105 -20.21 -4.20 -20.43
CA ALA A 105 -20.36 -5.65 -20.45
C ALA A 105 -21.78 -6.08 -20.87
N ILE A 106 -21.83 -6.93 -21.91
CA ILE A 106 -23.00 -7.72 -22.28
C ILE A 106 -22.52 -9.17 -22.38
N PRO A 107 -22.60 -9.96 -21.29
CA PRO A 107 -22.07 -11.33 -21.25
C PRO A 107 -22.58 -12.24 -22.39
N ALA A 108 -23.82 -12.04 -22.84
CA ALA A 108 -24.39 -12.78 -23.97
C ALA A 108 -23.85 -12.37 -25.35
N GLY A 109 -23.07 -11.29 -25.45
CA GLY A 109 -22.58 -10.72 -26.70
C GLY A 109 -23.65 -9.97 -27.52
N ALA A 110 -23.28 -9.54 -28.74
CA ALA A 110 -24.16 -8.80 -29.66
C ALA A 110 -25.16 -9.72 -30.38
N THR A 111 -26.13 -10.24 -29.64
CA THR A 111 -27.14 -11.20 -30.14
C THR A 111 -28.19 -10.59 -31.09
N GLY A 112 -28.26 -9.26 -31.20
CA GLY A 112 -29.28 -8.57 -31.98
C GLY A 112 -30.68 -8.53 -31.34
N TYR A 113 -30.80 -8.97 -30.08
CA TYR A 113 -32.01 -8.83 -29.26
C TYR A 113 -31.73 -7.98 -28.02
N PHE A 114 -32.56 -6.97 -27.77
CA PHE A 114 -32.40 -6.04 -26.66
C PHE A 114 -33.10 -6.63 -25.42
N GLY A 115 -32.32 -7.29 -24.57
CA GLY A 115 -32.77 -7.85 -23.29
C GLY A 115 -32.28 -7.03 -22.08
N THR A 116 -32.44 -7.58 -20.88
CA THR A 116 -32.02 -6.94 -19.62
C THR A 116 -30.53 -6.63 -19.57
N GLN A 117 -29.67 -7.51 -20.10
CA GLN A 117 -28.22 -7.28 -20.16
C GLN A 117 -27.87 -6.07 -21.04
N THR A 118 -28.55 -5.90 -22.19
CA THR A 118 -28.35 -4.73 -23.06
C THR A 118 -28.92 -3.46 -22.44
N GLN A 119 -30.03 -3.57 -21.71
CA GLN A 119 -30.58 -2.44 -20.94
C GLN A 119 -29.56 -1.95 -19.89
N ASN A 120 -28.96 -2.86 -19.13
CA ASN A 120 -27.97 -2.51 -18.11
C ASN A 120 -26.72 -1.88 -18.72
N ALA A 121 -26.23 -2.41 -19.84
CA ALA A 121 -25.10 -1.82 -20.57
C ALA A 121 -25.42 -0.41 -21.10
N VAL A 122 -26.63 -0.18 -21.62
CA VAL A 122 -27.08 1.17 -22.05
C VAL A 122 -27.22 2.11 -20.85
N ALA A 123 -27.73 1.64 -19.72
CA ALA A 123 -27.86 2.44 -18.50
C ALA A 123 -26.48 2.85 -17.94
N ALA A 124 -25.53 1.90 -17.91
CA ALA A 124 -24.15 2.17 -17.51
C ALA A 124 -23.49 3.19 -18.45
N TRP A 125 -23.66 3.02 -19.76
CA TRP A 125 -23.18 4.00 -20.74
C TRP A 125 -23.85 5.37 -20.61
N GLN A 126 -25.16 5.42 -20.36
CA GLN A 126 -25.89 6.68 -20.13
C GLN A 126 -25.38 7.41 -18.89
N LYS A 127 -25.09 6.69 -17.80
CA LYS A 127 -24.50 7.25 -16.59
C LYS A 127 -23.12 7.84 -16.87
N ALA A 128 -22.28 7.11 -17.59
CA ALA A 128 -20.96 7.59 -18.03
C ALA A 128 -21.04 8.79 -19.00
N ALA A 129 -22.07 8.84 -19.83
CA ALA A 129 -22.32 9.95 -20.76
C ALA A 129 -23.12 11.13 -20.13
N ASN A 130 -23.34 11.14 -18.80
CA ASN A 130 -24.11 12.15 -18.07
C ASN A 130 -25.56 12.34 -18.57
N ILE A 131 -26.21 11.28 -19.05
CA ILE A 131 -27.61 11.30 -19.49
C ILE A 131 -28.52 10.85 -18.33
N ALA A 132 -29.41 11.74 -17.89
CA ALA A 132 -30.40 11.44 -16.87
C ALA A 132 -31.85 11.45 -17.43
N PRO A 133 -32.70 10.48 -17.03
CA PRO A 133 -32.38 9.35 -16.17
C PRO A 133 -31.70 8.21 -16.95
N ALA A 134 -30.68 7.59 -16.37
CA ALA A 134 -29.91 6.49 -16.97
C ALA A 134 -30.63 5.15 -16.86
N VAL A 135 -31.79 5.02 -17.51
CA VAL A 135 -32.72 3.87 -17.35
C VAL A 135 -32.55 2.76 -18.40
N GLY A 136 -31.53 2.86 -19.25
CA GLY A 136 -31.23 1.84 -20.26
C GLY A 136 -32.16 1.88 -21.48
N TYR A 137 -32.86 3.00 -21.70
CA TYR A 137 -33.70 3.27 -22.87
C TYR A 137 -32.93 4.09 -23.91
N PHE A 138 -32.69 3.54 -25.10
CA PHE A 138 -31.88 4.20 -26.13
C PHE A 138 -32.76 5.03 -27.09
N GLY A 139 -33.12 6.23 -26.63
CA GLY A 139 -33.97 7.19 -27.34
C GLY A 139 -33.21 8.33 -28.05
N PRO A 140 -33.90 9.43 -28.44
CA PRO A 140 -33.28 10.53 -29.19
C PRO A 140 -32.11 11.20 -28.46
N ILE A 141 -32.20 11.35 -27.14
CA ILE A 141 -31.14 11.95 -26.30
C ILE A 141 -29.90 11.05 -26.30
N SER A 142 -30.08 9.75 -26.12
CA SER A 142 -29.01 8.76 -26.19
C SER A 142 -28.36 8.71 -27.57
N ARG A 143 -29.15 8.68 -28.64
CA ARG A 143 -28.61 8.74 -30.01
C ARG A 143 -27.79 9.98 -30.27
N ALA A 144 -28.20 11.14 -29.77
CA ALA A 144 -27.47 12.39 -29.96
C ALA A 144 -26.10 12.37 -29.27
N ALA A 145 -25.96 11.65 -28.16
CA ALA A 145 -24.73 11.55 -27.38
C ALA A 145 -23.87 10.32 -27.72
N PHE A 146 -24.37 9.39 -28.54
CA PHE A 146 -23.69 8.12 -28.79
C PHE A 146 -22.47 8.31 -29.71
N ASN A 147 -21.30 8.41 -29.09
CA ASN A 147 -20.02 8.68 -29.75
C ASN A 147 -19.11 7.45 -29.91
N LEU A 148 -19.55 6.27 -29.43
CA LEU A 148 -18.83 4.98 -29.52
C LEU A 148 -18.69 4.42 -30.96
N CYS A 149 -19.07 5.20 -31.98
CA CYS A 149 -19.09 4.81 -33.39
C CYS A 149 -18.04 5.54 -34.27
N THR A 150 -17.00 6.16 -33.71
CA THR A 150 -15.98 6.91 -34.48
C THR A 150 -14.70 6.08 -34.74
N PRO A 151 -14.13 6.08 -35.96
CA PRO A 151 -12.92 5.30 -36.27
C PRO A 151 -11.63 6.03 -35.92
N VAL A 152 -10.73 5.34 -35.20
CA VAL A 152 -9.32 5.72 -34.99
C VAL A 152 -8.57 5.62 -36.33
N VAL A 153 -7.96 6.72 -36.77
CA VAL A 153 -7.12 6.76 -37.99
C VAL A 153 -5.67 6.40 -37.62
N VAL A 154 -5.18 5.25 -38.10
CA VAL A 154 -3.77 4.86 -38.06
C VAL A 154 -3.09 5.10 -39.42
N THR A 155 -1.89 5.68 -39.45
CA THR A 155 -1.06 5.82 -40.66
C THR A 155 0.35 5.24 -40.43
N PRO A 156 0.89 4.36 -41.29
CA PRO A 156 2.21 3.69 -41.13
C PRO A 156 3.34 4.33 -42.01
N PRO A 157 4.65 4.00 -41.84
CA PRO A 157 5.69 4.88 -41.30
C PRO A 157 6.60 5.54 -42.36
N GLY A 158 7.17 6.70 -42.01
CA GLY A 158 8.21 7.36 -42.79
C GLY A 158 8.84 8.55 -42.07
N GLY A 159 9.88 8.28 -41.28
CA GLY A 159 10.97 9.17 -40.85
C GLY A 159 10.66 10.62 -40.49
N THR A 160 10.60 10.93 -39.19
CA THR A 160 11.48 11.86 -38.43
C THR A 160 10.85 12.16 -37.06
N THR A 161 11.58 11.80 -35.99
CA THR A 161 11.54 12.25 -34.57
C THR A 161 10.19 12.32 -33.80
N PRO A 162 10.10 11.73 -32.58
CA PRO A 162 8.85 11.64 -31.81
C PRO A 162 8.57 12.89 -30.96
N PRO A 163 7.28 13.25 -30.77
CA PRO A 163 6.79 13.54 -29.42
C PRO A 163 5.51 12.76 -29.07
N GLY A 164 5.58 12.05 -27.94
CA GLY A 164 4.53 11.90 -26.92
C GLY A 164 3.22 11.19 -27.29
N THR A 165 3.13 9.90 -26.94
CA THR A 165 1.85 9.22 -26.67
C THR A 165 1.30 9.70 -25.33
N THR A 166 0.09 10.27 -25.30
CA THR A 166 -0.67 10.41 -24.06
C THR A 166 -1.47 9.11 -23.82
N PRO A 167 -1.28 8.41 -22.68
CA PRO A 167 -2.03 7.19 -22.33
C PRO A 167 -3.54 7.47 -22.15
N PRO A 168 -4.41 6.45 -22.26
CA PRO A 168 -5.83 6.58 -21.91
C PRO A 168 -5.96 6.86 -20.40
N SER A 169 -6.72 7.87 -19.99
CA SER A 169 -6.83 8.22 -18.56
C SER A 169 -7.56 7.14 -17.76
N THR A 170 -6.83 6.40 -16.95
CA THR A 170 -7.27 5.45 -15.90
C THR A 170 -7.95 6.14 -14.72
N GLY A 171 -8.16 7.46 -14.77
CA GLY A 171 -8.50 8.26 -13.60
C GLY A 171 -7.26 8.57 -12.74
N LEU A 172 -6.15 7.89 -13.01
CA LEU A 172 -4.81 8.20 -12.51
C LEU A 172 -4.24 9.38 -13.30
N THR A 173 -3.50 10.23 -12.59
CA THR A 173 -2.84 11.42 -13.10
C THR A 173 -1.37 11.37 -12.75
N GLY A 174 -0.51 11.84 -13.65
CA GLY A 174 0.93 11.83 -13.43
C GLY A 174 1.72 11.21 -14.58
N SER A 175 3.00 10.98 -14.35
CA SER A 175 3.92 10.30 -15.26
C SER A 175 4.11 8.83 -14.86
N ALA A 176 5.24 8.22 -15.22
CA ALA A 176 5.60 6.94 -14.60
C ALA A 176 5.78 7.19 -13.11
N GLY A 177 5.44 6.22 -12.28
CA GLY A 177 5.69 6.35 -10.85
C GLY A 177 5.82 5.04 -10.11
N SER A 178 6.28 5.17 -8.87
CA SER A 178 6.59 4.09 -7.96
C SER A 178 6.09 4.36 -6.55
N VAL A 179 6.07 3.30 -5.73
CA VAL A 179 5.93 3.48 -4.28
C VAL A 179 7.25 4.00 -3.74
N GLU A 180 7.18 5.10 -2.98
CA GLU A 180 8.32 5.71 -2.29
C GLU A 180 8.78 4.85 -1.12
N SER A 181 7.82 4.35 -0.34
CA SER A 181 8.10 3.47 0.79
C SER A 181 6.90 2.70 1.31
N TYR A 182 7.25 1.68 2.07
CA TYR A 182 6.35 0.89 2.91
C TYR A 182 6.80 1.06 4.36
N THR A 183 5.98 1.68 5.21
CA THR A 183 6.26 1.85 6.65
C THR A 183 5.30 0.99 7.45
N ALA A 184 5.78 0.33 8.51
CA ALA A 184 4.92 -0.49 9.36
C ALA A 184 3.98 0.36 10.19
N ILE A 185 2.69 0.03 10.20
CA ILE A 185 1.75 0.61 11.17
C ILE A 185 1.98 -0.15 12.48
N SER A 186 2.88 0.38 13.32
CA SER A 186 3.29 -0.22 14.60
C SER A 186 2.09 -0.52 15.51
N GLY A 187 1.04 0.28 15.35
CA GLY A 187 -0.21 0.17 16.08
C GLY A 187 -1.12 -1.01 15.74
N LEU A 188 -0.84 -1.78 14.69
CA LEU A 188 -1.60 -2.99 14.31
C LEU A 188 -0.87 -4.29 14.70
N SER A 189 0.01 -4.23 15.70
CA SER A 189 0.76 -5.40 16.17
C SER A 189 0.10 -6.06 17.39
N ASN A 190 0.21 -7.39 17.47
CA ASN A 190 -0.33 -8.20 18.57
C ASN A 190 -1.84 -8.06 18.74
N GLU A 191 -2.55 -7.91 17.62
CA GLU A 191 -4.00 -7.85 17.59
C GLU A 191 -4.59 -9.21 17.97
N GLU A 192 -5.70 -9.16 18.70
CA GLU A 192 -6.43 -10.35 19.10
C GLU A 192 -7.75 -10.39 18.33
N VAL A 193 -8.01 -11.52 17.69
CA VAL A 193 -9.24 -11.77 16.94
C VAL A 193 -10.08 -12.73 17.76
N GLY A 194 -11.36 -12.45 17.98
CA GLY A 194 -12.22 -13.51 18.50
C GLY A 194 -13.48 -13.72 17.70
N GLU A 195 -14.45 -14.36 18.33
CA GLU A 195 -15.49 -15.09 17.60
C GLU A 195 -16.34 -14.19 16.70
N SER A 196 -16.39 -14.52 15.41
CA SER A 196 -17.15 -13.79 14.38
C SER A 196 -16.77 -12.31 14.22
N GLU A 197 -15.67 -11.87 14.84
CA GLU A 197 -15.20 -10.49 14.82
C GLU A 197 -14.28 -10.25 13.62
N GLU A 198 -14.35 -9.07 13.02
CA GLU A 198 -13.41 -8.61 12.00
C GLU A 198 -12.40 -7.63 12.62
N VAL A 199 -11.11 -7.95 12.55
CA VAL A 199 -10.04 -7.19 13.18
C VAL A 199 -8.93 -6.94 12.17
N GLU A 200 -8.47 -5.69 12.04
CA GLU A 200 -7.24 -5.35 11.31
C GLU A 200 -6.05 -5.88 12.11
N ILE A 201 -5.24 -6.76 11.53
CA ILE A 201 -4.20 -7.54 12.23
C ILE A 201 -2.77 -7.20 11.79
N ALA A 202 -2.64 -6.46 10.70
CA ALA A 202 -1.39 -5.90 10.22
C ALA A 202 -1.70 -4.82 9.19
N GLY A 203 -0.79 -3.86 9.03
CA GLY A 203 -0.89 -2.89 7.98
C GLY A 203 0.42 -2.16 7.74
N MET A 204 0.52 -1.56 6.56
CA MET A 204 1.62 -0.70 6.19
C MET A 204 1.10 0.59 5.60
N GLU A 205 1.75 1.68 5.89
CA GLU A 205 1.61 2.91 5.13
C GLU A 205 2.32 2.74 3.79
N VAL A 206 1.61 3.07 2.71
CA VAL A 206 2.13 3.05 1.34
C VAL A 206 2.13 4.48 0.81
N LYS A 207 3.32 5.03 0.60
CA LYS A 207 3.49 6.37 0.05
C LYS A 207 3.73 6.32 -1.44
N ALA A 208 2.88 6.97 -2.23
CA ALA A 208 3.11 7.11 -3.67
C ALA A 208 4.08 8.25 -3.94
N ASP A 209 4.95 8.08 -4.94
CA ASP A 209 5.84 9.14 -5.39
C ASP A 209 5.09 10.42 -5.80
N ASP A 210 5.79 11.55 -5.86
CA ASP A 210 5.19 12.83 -6.26
C ASP A 210 4.78 12.89 -7.76
N ASN A 211 5.19 11.87 -8.52
CA ASN A 211 5.13 11.83 -9.98
C ASN A 211 3.84 11.21 -10.50
N SER A 212 3.26 10.22 -9.82
CA SER A 212 2.15 9.41 -10.35
C SER A 212 1.13 8.95 -9.31
N ASP A 213 -0.15 9.05 -9.66
CA ASP A 213 -1.18 8.30 -8.95
C ASP A 213 -0.95 6.79 -9.20
N LEU A 214 -1.05 5.99 -8.15
CA LEU A 214 -0.87 4.54 -8.17
C LEU A 214 -2.21 3.85 -7.87
N GLU A 215 -2.64 2.93 -8.73
CA GLU A 215 -3.75 2.03 -8.41
C GLU A 215 -3.19 0.68 -7.95
N LEU A 216 -3.37 0.34 -6.68
CA LEU A 216 -3.02 -0.99 -6.18
C LEU A 216 -3.94 -2.03 -6.84
N THR A 217 -3.33 -3.09 -7.36
CA THR A 217 -4.04 -4.14 -8.13
C THR A 217 -3.93 -5.52 -7.49
N ALA A 218 -2.89 -5.77 -6.69
CA ALA A 218 -2.77 -7.00 -5.91
C ALA A 218 -1.77 -6.85 -4.76
N VAL A 219 -1.93 -7.68 -3.73
CA VAL A 219 -0.98 -7.82 -2.62
C VAL A 219 -0.70 -9.30 -2.43
N ARG A 220 0.54 -9.67 -2.11
CA ARG A 220 0.92 -11.04 -1.75
C ARG A 220 1.15 -11.13 -0.26
N LEU A 221 0.40 -12.00 0.39
CA LEU A 221 0.40 -12.21 1.83
C LEU A 221 0.96 -13.59 2.18
N ASP A 222 1.58 -13.70 3.34
CA ASP A 222 2.20 -14.91 3.89
C ASP A 222 1.80 -15.08 5.36
N PHE A 223 1.13 -16.20 5.65
CA PHE A 223 0.72 -16.62 7.00
C PHE A 223 1.53 -17.85 7.48
N SER A 224 2.68 -18.14 6.88
CA SER A 224 3.44 -19.36 7.17
C SER A 224 4.07 -19.42 8.55
N THR A 225 4.18 -18.28 9.23
CA THR A 225 4.56 -18.22 10.64
C THR A 225 3.32 -18.51 11.48
N GLN A 226 3.14 -19.77 11.84
CA GLN A 226 1.93 -20.26 12.46
C GLN A 226 2.23 -21.08 13.73
N PRO A 227 1.23 -21.28 14.61
CA PRO A 227 1.35 -22.18 15.75
C PRO A 227 1.22 -23.63 15.25
N GLY A 228 2.34 -24.26 14.92
CA GLY A 228 2.37 -25.68 14.55
C GLY A 228 2.03 -25.99 13.09
N ASN A 229 1.13 -26.97 12.85
CA ASN A 229 0.68 -27.41 11.51
C ASN A 229 -0.85 -27.26 11.38
N SER A 230 -1.39 -26.15 11.88
CA SER A 230 -2.82 -25.87 11.85
C SER A 230 -3.15 -25.11 10.55
N ASP A 231 -4.36 -25.26 10.03
CA ASP A 231 -4.78 -24.57 8.81
C ASP A 231 -5.46 -23.22 9.20
N LEU A 232 -5.27 -22.16 8.41
CA LEU A 232 -5.73 -20.80 8.80
C LEU A 232 -7.26 -20.73 8.97
N GLU A 233 -8.00 -21.53 8.19
CA GLU A 233 -9.46 -21.63 8.24
C GLU A 233 -10.02 -22.19 9.56
N ASP A 234 -9.17 -22.83 10.38
CA ASP A 234 -9.59 -23.31 11.70
C ASP A 234 -9.80 -22.12 12.67
N PHE A 235 -9.14 -20.98 12.44
CA PHE A 235 -9.14 -19.82 13.33
C PHE A 235 -9.91 -18.62 12.76
N VAL A 236 -9.83 -18.40 11.44
CA VAL A 236 -10.48 -17.29 10.75
C VAL A 236 -11.22 -17.77 9.51
N THR A 237 -12.21 -17.01 9.05
CA THR A 237 -13.08 -17.36 7.91
C THR A 237 -12.78 -16.54 6.67
N GLU A 238 -12.38 -15.28 6.84
CA GLU A 238 -12.16 -14.32 5.76
C GLU A 238 -10.86 -13.56 6.02
N VAL A 239 -10.12 -13.27 4.95
CA VAL A 239 -9.00 -12.31 4.94
C VAL A 239 -9.38 -11.17 4.00
N ASN A 240 -9.42 -9.95 4.50
CA ASN A 240 -9.74 -8.74 3.74
C ASN A 240 -8.50 -7.87 3.56
N VAL A 241 -8.41 -7.19 2.41
CA VAL A 241 -7.40 -6.17 2.16
C VAL A 241 -8.09 -4.82 2.01
N LEU A 242 -7.68 -3.85 2.83
CA LEU A 242 -8.28 -2.53 2.92
C LEU A 242 -7.27 -1.45 2.54
N LEU A 243 -7.76 -0.33 2.00
CA LEU A 243 -6.99 0.89 1.78
C LEU A 243 -7.72 2.05 2.45
N ASP A 244 -7.09 2.75 3.39
CA ASP A 244 -7.71 3.75 4.29
C ASP A 244 -9.02 3.22 4.93
N GLY A 245 -8.98 2.01 5.48
CA GLY A 245 -10.12 1.35 6.13
C GLY A 245 -11.27 0.94 5.19
N LYS A 246 -11.10 1.05 3.87
CA LYS A 246 -12.08 0.57 2.89
C LYS A 246 -11.64 -0.75 2.27
N VAL A 247 -12.48 -1.78 2.36
CA VAL A 247 -12.25 -3.10 1.75
C VAL A 247 -12.20 -3.03 0.21
N TYR A 248 -11.12 -3.56 -0.36
CA TYR A 248 -10.91 -3.74 -1.80
C TYR A 248 -10.76 -5.20 -2.22
N ALA A 249 -10.55 -6.13 -1.28
CA ALA A 249 -10.61 -7.56 -1.56
C ALA A 249 -11.05 -8.33 -0.32
N THR A 250 -11.74 -9.45 -0.56
CA THR A 250 -12.06 -10.45 0.45
C THR A 250 -11.76 -11.83 -0.15
N VAL A 251 -10.97 -12.63 0.55
CA VAL A 251 -10.66 -14.02 0.19
C VAL A 251 -10.98 -14.95 1.35
N ASP A 252 -11.23 -16.23 1.03
CA ASP A 252 -11.51 -17.27 2.02
C ASP A 252 -10.22 -17.64 2.77
N ALA A 253 -10.26 -17.80 4.09
CA ALA A 253 -9.10 -18.22 4.86
C ALA A 253 -8.53 -19.58 4.38
N ALA A 254 -9.39 -20.48 3.89
CA ALA A 254 -8.99 -21.79 3.36
C ALA A 254 -8.11 -21.69 2.09
N ASP A 255 -8.01 -20.50 1.51
CA ASP A 255 -7.09 -20.21 0.43
C ASP A 255 -5.63 -20.03 0.90
N PHE A 256 -5.34 -20.08 2.21
CA PHE A 256 -4.00 -20.04 2.82
C PHE A 256 -3.74 -21.34 3.58
N ASN A 257 -3.07 -22.29 2.93
CA ASN A 257 -2.92 -23.65 3.47
C ASN A 257 -1.57 -24.27 3.10
N ASN A 258 -1.29 -25.46 3.61
CA ASN A 258 -0.03 -26.16 3.35
C ASN A 258 0.30 -26.40 1.86
N ASP A 259 -0.69 -26.49 0.96
CA ASP A 259 -0.46 -26.72 -0.48
C ASP A 259 0.18 -25.49 -1.15
N ASN A 260 -0.08 -24.29 -0.63
CA ASN A 260 0.55 -23.03 -1.08
C ASN A 260 1.51 -22.42 -0.06
N SER A 261 1.90 -23.22 0.95
CA SER A 261 2.76 -22.77 2.05
C SER A 261 2.21 -21.53 2.76
N TRP A 262 0.88 -21.46 2.90
CA TRP A 262 0.16 -20.34 3.53
C TRP A 262 0.41 -18.99 2.86
N THR A 263 0.74 -19.00 1.56
CA THR A 263 0.97 -17.77 0.77
C THR A 263 -0.04 -17.60 -0.35
N ARG A 264 -0.48 -16.37 -0.60
CA ARG A 264 -1.39 -16.05 -1.71
C ARG A 264 -1.23 -14.63 -2.22
N THR A 265 -1.36 -14.46 -3.54
CA THR A 265 -1.58 -13.16 -4.16
C THR A 265 -3.08 -12.87 -4.24
N VAL A 266 -3.52 -11.84 -3.54
CA VAL A 266 -4.89 -11.34 -3.49
C VAL A 266 -5.04 -10.20 -4.50
N SER A 267 -5.94 -10.35 -5.48
CA SER A 267 -6.29 -9.26 -6.42
C SER A 267 -7.24 -8.26 -5.77
N LEU A 268 -7.00 -6.97 -5.98
CA LEU A 268 -7.83 -5.89 -5.48
C LEU A 268 -8.88 -5.45 -6.51
N ASP A 269 -10.05 -5.04 -6.02
CA ASP A 269 -11.08 -4.40 -6.82
C ASP A 269 -10.59 -3.03 -7.34
N PRO A 270 -11.02 -2.61 -8.54
CA PRO A 270 -10.61 -1.32 -9.09
C PRO A 270 -10.97 -0.12 -8.20
N GLY A 271 -10.07 0.85 -8.13
CA GLY A 271 -10.22 2.10 -7.40
C GLY A 271 -9.46 2.18 -6.07
N ALA A 272 -8.57 1.23 -5.78
CA ALA A 272 -7.61 1.29 -4.67
C ALA A 272 -6.47 2.26 -5.04
N ILE A 273 -6.78 3.56 -5.09
CA ILE A 273 -5.89 4.59 -5.64
C ILE A 273 -5.22 5.38 -4.52
N ILE A 274 -3.89 5.40 -4.56
CA ILE A 274 -3.02 6.31 -3.81
C ILE A 274 -2.70 7.46 -4.77
N ARG A 275 -2.96 8.70 -4.37
CA ARG A 275 -2.63 9.85 -5.22
C ARG A 275 -1.16 10.18 -5.08
N LYS A 276 -0.58 10.76 -6.13
CA LYS A 276 0.83 11.19 -6.12
C LYS A 276 1.15 12.04 -4.88
N GLY A 277 2.19 11.67 -4.15
CA GLY A 277 2.62 12.29 -2.89
C GLY A 277 1.73 12.03 -1.67
N ASP A 278 0.61 11.29 -1.81
CA ASP A 278 -0.21 10.89 -0.68
C ASP A 278 0.34 9.58 -0.07
N THR A 279 0.24 9.48 1.25
CA THR A 279 0.38 8.24 2.02
C THR A 279 -1.00 7.64 2.29
N LYS A 280 -1.11 6.31 2.23
CA LYS A 280 -2.34 5.55 2.46
C LYS A 280 -2.09 4.27 3.25
N ASP A 281 -3.03 3.92 4.12
CA ASP A 281 -2.91 2.74 4.97
C ASP A 281 -3.40 1.51 4.20
N LEU A 282 -2.50 0.60 3.86
CA LEU A 282 -2.80 -0.71 3.32
C LEU A 282 -2.85 -1.72 4.47
N THR A 283 -4.05 -2.02 4.94
CA THR A 283 -4.27 -2.92 6.08
C THR A 283 -4.84 -4.26 5.63
N VAL A 284 -4.60 -5.29 6.43
CA VAL A 284 -5.23 -6.61 6.30
C VAL A 284 -6.07 -6.85 7.55
N SER A 285 -7.35 -7.13 7.34
CA SER A 285 -8.24 -7.61 8.40
C SER A 285 -8.56 -9.08 8.22
N VAL A 286 -8.83 -9.76 9.33
CA VAL A 286 -9.32 -11.13 9.33
C VAL A 286 -10.58 -11.26 10.15
N LYS A 287 -11.39 -12.25 9.82
CA LYS A 287 -12.64 -12.51 10.52
C LYS A 287 -12.60 -13.81 11.30
N GLY A 288 -12.67 -13.77 12.62
CA GLY A 288 -12.66 -14.96 13.49
C GLY A 288 -13.78 -15.95 13.16
N VAL A 289 -13.53 -17.24 13.39
CA VAL A 289 -14.57 -18.29 13.28
C VAL A 289 -15.67 -18.10 14.32
N ASN A 290 -16.83 -18.72 14.09
CA ASN A 290 -18.00 -18.54 14.97
C ASN A 290 -17.94 -19.38 16.28
N ASN A 291 -16.88 -20.16 16.49
CA ASN A 291 -16.74 -21.07 17.62
C ASN A 291 -15.26 -21.40 17.85
N VAL A 292 -14.46 -20.39 18.21
CA VAL A 292 -13.07 -20.64 18.61
C VAL A 292 -13.14 -21.61 19.78
N ASP A 293 -12.46 -22.75 19.70
CA ASP A 293 -12.42 -23.69 20.81
C ASP A 293 -11.14 -23.49 21.64
N THR A 294 -11.09 -24.06 22.84
CA THR A 294 -9.97 -23.84 23.76
C THR A 294 -8.66 -24.50 23.30
N ASP A 295 -8.70 -25.41 22.33
CA ASP A 295 -7.51 -26.00 21.73
C ASP A 295 -6.96 -25.10 20.60
N ASP A 296 -7.78 -24.20 20.04
CA ASP A 296 -7.43 -23.21 19.00
C ASP A 296 -7.15 -21.79 19.58
N ALA A 297 -7.39 -21.58 20.88
CA ALA A 297 -7.24 -20.27 21.53
C ALA A 297 -5.82 -20.01 22.04
N GLY A 298 -5.33 -18.78 21.88
CA GLY A 298 -4.01 -18.35 22.36
C GLY A 298 -2.84 -18.75 21.46
N ASP A 299 -3.16 -19.19 20.24
CA ASP A 299 -2.21 -19.62 19.22
C ASP A 299 -1.78 -18.42 18.35
N ASN A 300 -0.46 -18.16 18.27
CA ASN A 300 0.09 -16.99 17.58
C ASN A 300 0.33 -17.26 16.09
N TRP A 301 -0.33 -16.48 15.24
CA TRP A 301 -0.06 -16.33 13.82
C TRP A 301 0.83 -15.12 13.58
N ALA A 302 1.53 -15.08 12.45
CA ALA A 302 2.13 -13.86 11.94
C ALA A 302 1.77 -13.68 10.47
N LEU A 303 1.55 -12.42 10.09
CA LEU A 303 1.29 -12.00 8.74
C LEU A 303 2.50 -11.23 8.20
N ASP A 304 2.98 -11.65 7.04
CA ASP A 304 3.99 -10.92 6.28
C ASP A 304 3.45 -10.50 4.90
N PHE A 305 3.84 -9.30 4.48
CA PHE A 305 3.57 -8.77 3.17
C PHE A 305 4.79 -9.04 2.27
N ILE A 306 4.65 -9.94 1.30
CA ILE A 306 5.76 -10.29 0.41
C ILE A 306 5.93 -9.26 -0.71
N SER A 307 4.81 -8.77 -1.27
CA SER A 307 4.86 -7.89 -2.44
C SER A 307 3.56 -7.14 -2.66
N VAL A 308 3.65 -5.92 -3.17
CA VAL A 308 2.51 -5.11 -3.62
C VAL A 308 2.63 -4.90 -5.13
N ARG A 309 1.53 -5.02 -5.85
CA ARG A 309 1.45 -4.75 -7.29
C ARG A 309 0.51 -3.59 -7.55
N TYR A 310 0.95 -2.63 -8.35
CA TYR A 310 0.17 -1.46 -8.72
C TYR A 310 0.30 -1.14 -10.21
N GLU A 311 -0.58 -0.28 -10.70
CA GLU A 311 -0.53 0.35 -12.02
C GLU A 311 -0.33 1.86 -11.86
N ASP A 312 0.62 2.43 -12.58
CA ASP A 312 0.87 3.88 -12.57
C ASP A 312 -0.02 4.65 -13.57
N ALA A 313 0.07 5.98 -13.59
CA ALA A 313 -0.68 6.81 -14.53
C ALA A 313 -0.31 6.61 -16.02
N GLN A 314 0.78 5.89 -16.34
CA GLN A 314 1.13 5.48 -17.70
C GLN A 314 0.53 4.11 -18.09
N GLY A 315 -0.05 3.39 -17.14
CA GLY A 315 -0.57 2.05 -17.31
C GLY A 315 0.51 0.97 -17.21
N ALA A 316 1.66 1.28 -16.60
CA ALA A 316 2.69 0.28 -16.32
C ALA A 316 2.32 -0.48 -15.05
N SER A 317 2.26 -1.81 -15.13
CA SER A 317 2.05 -2.66 -13.96
C SER A 317 3.39 -3.04 -13.35
N ILE A 318 3.61 -2.65 -12.10
CA ILE A 318 4.85 -2.83 -11.34
C ILE A 318 4.54 -3.71 -10.13
N THR A 319 5.48 -4.58 -9.74
CA THR A 319 5.37 -5.42 -8.54
C THR A 319 6.62 -5.22 -7.71
N ASP A 320 6.46 -4.61 -6.56
CA ASP A 320 7.53 -4.40 -5.59
C ASP A 320 7.58 -5.55 -4.61
N THR A 321 8.79 -5.92 -4.22
CA THR A 321 8.97 -6.82 -3.08
C THR A 321 9.00 -5.96 -1.84
N VAL A 322 8.21 -6.31 -0.84
CA VAL A 322 8.22 -5.62 0.45
C VAL A 322 9.15 -6.39 1.37
N THR A 323 10.02 -5.67 2.09
CA THR A 323 10.82 -6.24 3.18
C THR A 323 10.18 -5.76 4.46
N TYR A 324 9.44 -6.64 5.11
CA TYR A 324 8.60 -6.30 6.26
C TYR A 324 8.87 -7.29 7.39
N THR A 325 8.86 -6.83 8.64
CA THR A 325 8.92 -7.75 9.78
C THR A 325 7.52 -8.34 9.97
N PRO A 326 7.36 -9.68 9.98
CA PRO A 326 6.04 -10.29 10.15
C PRO A 326 5.36 -9.79 11.42
N VAL A 327 4.12 -9.33 11.30
CA VAL A 327 3.33 -8.84 12.43
C VAL A 327 2.60 -10.01 13.06
N THR A 328 2.85 -10.23 14.36
CA THR A 328 2.20 -11.29 15.13
C THR A 328 0.82 -10.87 15.60
N TRP A 329 -0.12 -11.82 15.65
CA TRP A 329 -1.49 -11.68 16.12
C TRP A 329 -1.99 -13.06 16.60
N ASN A 330 -3.06 -13.11 17.38
CA ASN A 330 -3.61 -14.37 17.92
C ASN A 330 -5.13 -14.41 17.88
N VAL A 331 -5.67 -15.62 17.99
CA VAL A 331 -7.12 -15.85 18.09
C VAL A 331 -7.49 -16.31 19.49
N ASN A 332 -8.49 -15.66 20.10
CA ASN A 332 -8.91 -15.91 21.48
C ASN A 332 -10.40 -16.25 21.57
N THR A 333 -10.79 -16.96 22.63
CA THR A 333 -12.19 -17.24 22.96
C THR A 333 -12.77 -16.14 23.84
N PHE A 334 -13.78 -15.41 23.37
CA PHE A 334 -14.53 -14.46 24.21
C PHE A 334 -15.50 -15.22 25.11
N ALA A 335 -15.38 -15.02 26.41
CA ALA A 335 -15.94 -15.93 27.39
C ALA A 335 -17.11 -15.34 28.18
N THR A 336 -18.00 -14.55 27.57
CA THR A 336 -19.33 -14.29 28.19
C THR A 336 -20.48 -14.21 27.18
N ALA A 337 -21.68 -14.62 27.62
CA ALA A 337 -22.88 -14.82 26.79
C ALA A 337 -23.45 -13.55 26.12
N GLU A 338 -22.84 -12.37 26.32
CA GLU A 338 -23.29 -11.09 25.75
C GLU A 338 -22.26 -10.43 24.79
N GLY A 339 -21.11 -11.08 24.52
CA GLY A 339 -20.08 -10.55 23.63
C GLY A 339 -19.48 -9.24 24.16
N VAL A 340 -19.21 -9.21 25.46
CA VAL A 340 -18.55 -8.08 26.14
C VAL A 340 -17.08 -8.08 25.74
N GLU A 341 -16.57 -6.90 25.39
CA GLU A 341 -15.16 -6.72 25.04
C GLU A 341 -14.70 -5.32 25.42
N LEU A 342 -13.46 -5.19 25.90
CA LEU A 342 -12.73 -3.93 25.99
C LEU A 342 -11.49 -3.99 25.09
N LYS A 343 -11.54 -3.31 23.95
CA LYS A 343 -10.45 -3.29 22.98
C LYS A 343 -9.53 -2.09 23.18
N VAL A 344 -8.23 -2.36 23.26
CA VAL A 344 -7.13 -1.38 23.16
C VAL A 344 -6.63 -1.33 21.71
N SER A 345 -6.33 -0.15 21.18
CA SER A 345 -5.62 -0.01 19.89
C SER A 345 -4.72 1.23 19.93
N SER A 346 -3.65 1.26 19.13
CA SER A 346 -2.77 2.43 19.06
C SER A 346 -3.51 3.71 18.63
N GLY A 347 -2.94 4.86 19.01
CA GLY A 347 -3.48 6.18 18.80
C GLY A 347 -2.68 6.99 17.78
N ASP A 348 -2.35 8.23 18.15
CA ASP A 348 -1.58 9.17 17.34
C ASP A 348 -0.12 8.74 17.19
N GLU A 349 0.32 8.52 15.96
CA GLU A 349 1.68 8.06 15.65
C GLU A 349 2.73 9.15 15.89
N ASP A 350 2.38 10.44 15.76
CA ASP A 350 3.29 11.54 16.07
C ASP A 350 3.73 11.52 17.55
N ILE A 351 2.89 10.93 18.42
CA ILE A 351 3.19 10.72 19.84
C ILE A 351 3.93 9.41 20.04
N ASN A 352 3.46 8.32 19.40
CA ASN A 352 3.95 6.97 19.66
C ASN A 352 5.29 6.66 18.99
N GLN A 353 5.70 7.37 17.94
CA GLN A 353 6.99 7.18 17.28
C GLN A 353 8.12 7.82 18.09
N ALA A 354 9.32 7.26 18.01
CA ALA A 354 10.49 7.75 18.73
C ALA A 354 10.79 9.19 18.34
N HIS A 355 10.94 10.06 19.33
CA HIS A 355 11.23 11.47 19.14
C HIS A 355 12.04 11.99 20.34
N VAL A 356 12.49 13.25 20.25
CA VAL A 356 13.20 13.92 21.32
C VAL A 356 12.21 14.59 22.26
N ILE A 357 12.26 14.26 23.54
CA ILE A 357 11.56 14.96 24.61
C ILE A 357 12.49 16.01 25.18
N ASN A 358 12.05 17.27 25.09
CA ASN A 358 12.72 18.40 25.71
C ASN A 358 12.35 18.46 27.20
N VAL A 359 13.34 18.32 28.09
CA VAL A 359 13.22 18.41 29.55
C VAL A 359 14.01 19.61 30.08
N ASP A 360 13.77 20.06 31.32
CA ASP A 360 14.48 21.21 31.89
C ASP A 360 15.65 20.77 32.79
N ALA A 361 16.75 21.53 32.70
CA ALA A 361 17.98 21.34 33.44
C ALA A 361 17.81 21.23 34.96
N THR A 362 16.84 21.96 35.53
CA THR A 362 16.79 22.27 36.97
C THR A 362 15.41 22.18 37.59
N SER A 363 14.40 21.87 36.80
CA SER A 363 13.01 21.74 37.23
C SER A 363 12.27 20.68 36.44
N ASP A 364 11.27 20.08 37.09
CA ASP A 364 10.47 19.04 36.46
C ASP A 364 9.71 19.58 35.24
N THR A 365 9.69 18.80 34.16
CA THR A 365 8.97 19.12 32.93
C THR A 365 7.63 18.40 32.94
N ASN A 366 6.53 19.16 32.96
CA ASN A 366 5.22 18.60 33.31
C ASN A 366 4.32 18.35 32.09
N GLY A 367 3.56 17.26 32.13
CA GLY A 367 2.48 16.97 31.19
C GLY A 367 2.92 16.67 29.75
N VAL A 368 4.07 16.00 29.60
CA VAL A 368 4.60 15.54 28.31
C VAL A 368 3.84 14.30 27.85
N ASP A 369 3.51 14.24 26.55
CA ASP A 369 2.78 13.12 25.95
C ASP A 369 3.72 11.93 25.70
N ILE A 370 3.34 10.73 26.15
CA ILE A 370 4.19 9.51 26.05
C ILE A 370 3.53 8.41 25.22
N LEU A 371 2.22 8.21 25.38
CA LEU A 371 1.51 7.13 24.68
C LEU A 371 0.09 7.58 24.34
N SER A 372 -0.24 7.57 23.06
CA SER A 372 -1.58 7.73 22.55
C SER A 372 -2.19 6.38 22.22
N PHE A 373 -3.42 6.13 22.67
CA PHE A 373 -4.15 4.90 22.36
C PHE A 373 -5.66 5.14 22.34
N ASN A 374 -6.43 4.13 21.96
CA ASN A 374 -7.88 4.19 21.95
C ASN A 374 -8.47 3.01 22.73
N LEU A 375 -9.59 3.26 23.41
CA LEU A 375 -10.41 2.24 24.05
C LEU A 375 -11.78 2.13 23.37
N GLU A 376 -12.23 0.91 23.12
CA GLU A 376 -13.56 0.63 22.57
C GLU A 376 -14.27 -0.45 23.38
N ALA A 377 -15.50 -0.17 23.83
CA ALA A 377 -16.32 -1.13 24.56
C ALA A 377 -17.34 -1.80 23.63
N LYS A 378 -17.39 -3.13 23.61
CA LYS A 378 -18.43 -3.92 22.90
C LYS A 378 -19.27 -4.73 23.89
N GLY A 379 -20.44 -5.17 23.42
CA GLY A 379 -21.40 -5.96 24.21
C GLY A 379 -22.15 -5.18 25.29
N SER A 380 -21.46 -4.37 26.08
CA SER A 380 -21.95 -3.63 27.24
C SER A 380 -21.24 -2.27 27.38
N ASP A 381 -21.73 -1.42 28.28
CA ASP A 381 -20.91 -0.32 28.78
C ASP A 381 -19.86 -0.94 29.73
N ILE A 382 -18.63 -0.44 29.69
CA ILE A 382 -17.51 -0.93 30.50
C ILE A 382 -17.06 0.18 31.44
N VAL A 383 -17.03 -0.11 32.74
CA VAL A 383 -16.51 0.77 33.78
C VAL A 383 -15.12 0.29 34.14
N ILE A 384 -14.11 1.12 33.92
CA ILE A 384 -12.70 0.84 34.21
C ILE A 384 -12.41 1.39 35.61
N ASP A 385 -12.05 0.49 36.51
CA ASP A 385 -11.66 0.82 37.87
C ASP A 385 -10.14 1.00 37.98
N ASP A 386 -9.37 0.05 37.43
CA ASP A 386 -7.91 0.09 37.46
C ASP A 386 -7.35 -0.15 36.04
N PHE A 387 -6.40 0.69 35.61
CA PHE A 387 -5.79 0.61 34.28
C PHE A 387 -4.25 0.63 34.39
N PRO A 388 -3.55 -0.48 34.13
CA PRO A 388 -2.09 -0.54 34.12
C PRO A 388 -1.49 -0.05 32.80
N VAL A 389 -0.37 0.66 32.90
CA VAL A 389 0.51 1.05 31.80
C VAL A 389 1.93 0.71 32.18
N ASN A 390 2.66 0.07 31.28
CA ASN A 390 4.06 -0.25 31.46
C ASN A 390 4.96 0.85 30.90
N PHE A 391 6.02 1.15 31.63
CA PHE A 391 7.07 2.09 31.25
C PHE A 391 8.39 1.35 31.23
N ASP A 392 9.14 1.53 30.16
CA ASP A 392 10.47 0.95 29.98
C ASP A 392 11.48 2.08 29.79
N THR A 393 12.64 1.97 30.41
CA THR A 393 13.71 2.96 30.37
C THR A 393 15.02 2.33 29.95
N THR A 394 15.79 3.03 29.12
CA THR A 394 17.15 2.57 28.78
C THR A 394 18.13 3.70 28.92
N GLY A 395 19.36 3.38 29.34
CA GLY A 395 20.41 4.37 29.54
C GLY A 395 21.06 4.24 30.90
N THR A 396 21.32 5.39 31.52
CA THR A 396 21.93 5.52 32.85
C THR A 396 20.88 5.48 33.95
N ALA A 397 19.72 6.11 33.75
CA ALA A 397 18.53 5.85 34.53
C ALA A 397 18.03 4.44 34.19
N ASP A 398 18.10 3.54 35.17
CA ASP A 398 17.73 2.13 35.05
C ASP A 398 16.44 1.80 35.83
N ASP A 399 15.62 2.83 36.06
CA ASP A 399 14.31 2.77 36.72
C ASP A 399 13.41 3.91 36.17
N PRO A 400 12.16 3.65 35.76
CA PRO A 400 11.22 4.70 35.34
C PRO A 400 11.08 5.84 36.35
N ALA A 401 11.20 5.59 37.65
CA ALA A 401 11.15 6.62 38.69
C ALA A 401 12.33 7.60 38.67
N ASP A 402 13.46 7.21 38.07
CA ASP A 402 14.60 8.10 37.87
C ASP A 402 14.36 9.08 36.72
N VAL A 403 13.47 8.74 35.77
CA VAL A 403 13.12 9.54 34.59
C VAL A 403 11.86 10.39 34.82
N ILE A 404 10.81 9.81 35.38
CA ILE A 404 9.50 10.43 35.59
C ILE A 404 9.06 10.29 37.05
N ASN A 405 8.29 11.26 37.57
CA ASN A 405 7.79 11.22 38.95
C ASN A 405 6.26 11.09 39.06
N THR A 406 5.51 11.53 38.05
CA THR A 406 4.04 11.46 38.05
C THR A 406 3.56 11.14 36.64
N VAL A 407 2.60 10.23 36.53
CA VAL A 407 1.94 9.90 35.27
C VAL A 407 0.46 10.22 35.36
N TYR A 408 -0.13 10.53 34.22
CA TYR A 408 -1.53 10.93 34.09
C TYR A 408 -2.18 10.16 32.95
N LEU A 409 -3.43 9.78 33.17
CA LEU A 409 -4.29 9.21 32.14
C LEU A 409 -5.34 10.24 31.75
N PHE A 410 -5.43 10.53 30.47
CA PHE A 410 -6.43 11.43 29.89
C PHE A 410 -7.37 10.64 28.99
N ALA A 411 -8.66 11.01 29.02
CA ALA A 411 -9.68 10.51 28.10
C ALA A 411 -10.37 11.71 27.44
N ASP A 412 -10.43 11.73 26.10
CA ASP A 412 -11.02 12.83 25.30
C ASP A 412 -10.49 14.24 25.71
N GLY A 413 -9.23 14.31 26.16
CA GLY A 413 -8.57 15.55 26.58
C GLY A 413 -8.86 15.99 28.03
N GLU A 414 -9.62 15.22 28.81
CA GLU A 414 -9.81 15.43 30.25
C GLU A 414 -9.00 14.41 31.06
N GLU A 415 -8.30 14.87 32.10
CA GLU A 415 -7.58 13.99 33.04
C GLU A 415 -8.59 13.13 33.81
N VAL A 416 -8.41 11.80 33.77
CA VAL A 416 -9.26 10.83 34.46
C VAL A 416 -8.57 10.19 35.66
N ALA A 417 -7.24 10.06 35.63
CA ALA A 417 -6.45 9.53 36.74
C ALA A 417 -5.01 10.05 36.70
N SER A 418 -4.32 9.92 37.84
CA SER A 418 -2.90 10.26 37.98
C SER A 418 -2.28 9.36 39.04
N GLU A 419 -1.04 8.93 38.83
CA GLU A 419 -0.28 8.14 39.80
C GLU A 419 1.12 8.71 39.98
N THR A 420 1.64 8.60 41.21
CA THR A 420 3.04 8.91 41.49
C THR A 420 3.89 7.70 41.16
N VAL A 421 4.95 7.90 40.38
CA VAL A 421 5.94 6.87 40.08
C VAL A 421 6.92 6.81 41.24
N THR A 422 7.08 5.63 41.84
CA THR A 422 7.98 5.43 42.96
C THR A 422 8.83 4.22 42.72
N GLY A 423 10.15 4.42 42.62
CA GLY A 423 11.07 3.34 42.21
C GLY A 423 10.94 2.10 43.09
N ALA A 424 10.95 0.95 42.44
CA ALA A 424 10.72 -0.36 43.06
C ALA A 424 11.89 -0.81 43.96
N GLY A 425 12.88 0.03 44.26
CA GLY A 425 13.95 -0.26 45.23
C GLY A 425 14.96 -1.34 44.80
N ASP A 426 14.73 -1.99 43.66
CA ASP A 426 15.67 -2.73 42.83
C ASP A 426 15.65 -2.04 41.45
N SER A 427 16.81 -1.90 40.80
CA SER A 427 16.98 -1.31 39.45
C SER A 427 16.26 -2.15 38.39
N ASP A 428 14.96 -1.93 38.22
CA ASP A 428 14.10 -2.56 37.22
C ASP A 428 13.83 -1.49 36.16
N ASP A 429 14.43 -1.66 34.99
CA ASP A 429 14.28 -0.74 33.85
C ASP A 429 12.85 -0.72 33.30
N ASN A 430 12.02 -1.67 33.74
CA ASN A 430 10.67 -1.93 33.30
C ASN A 430 9.70 -1.95 34.49
N GLU A 431 8.76 -0.99 34.55
CA GLU A 431 7.79 -0.88 35.65
C GLU A 431 6.35 -0.70 35.13
N THR A 432 5.41 -1.47 35.67
CA THR A 432 3.97 -1.29 35.41
C THR A 432 3.35 -0.39 36.49
N ILE A 433 2.84 0.76 36.06
CA ILE A 433 2.12 1.71 36.91
C ILE A 433 0.62 1.52 36.67
N THR A 434 -0.12 1.18 37.74
CA THR A 434 -1.57 1.02 37.70
C THR A 434 -2.26 2.28 38.15
N PHE A 435 -3.00 2.91 37.23
CA PHE A 435 -3.94 3.99 37.57
C PHE A 435 -5.13 3.39 38.32
N ASP A 436 -5.25 3.65 39.62
CA ASP A 436 -6.25 3.03 40.48
C ASP A 436 -7.46 3.96 40.73
N ASN A 437 -8.66 3.38 40.92
CA ASN A 437 -9.90 4.11 41.25
C ASN A 437 -10.31 5.18 40.22
N ILE A 438 -10.22 4.85 38.92
CA ILE A 438 -10.54 5.76 37.82
C ILE A 438 -12.06 6.01 37.71
N ASP A 439 -12.88 4.99 37.96
CA ASP A 439 -14.34 5.01 37.78
C ASP A 439 -14.78 5.52 36.38
N PHE A 440 -13.99 5.23 35.33
CA PHE A 440 -14.22 5.77 33.99
C PHE A 440 -15.08 4.84 33.13
N THR A 441 -16.11 5.36 32.46
CA THR A 441 -17.01 4.55 31.64
C THR A 441 -16.76 4.73 30.15
N VAL A 442 -16.38 3.66 29.47
CA VAL A 442 -16.44 3.54 28.00
C VAL A 442 -17.81 2.99 27.63
N LYS A 443 -18.61 3.77 26.90
CA LYS A 443 -19.95 3.31 26.50
C LYS A 443 -19.87 2.31 25.37
N LYS A 444 -20.85 1.41 25.33
CA LYS A 444 -21.00 0.43 24.26
C LYS A 444 -20.98 1.08 22.87
N GLY A 445 -20.02 0.67 22.06
CA GLY A 445 -19.82 1.11 20.68
C GLY A 445 -19.18 2.48 20.54
N ASP A 446 -18.81 3.13 21.65
CA ASP A 446 -18.00 4.35 21.63
C ASP A 446 -16.52 3.95 21.60
N LYS A 447 -15.75 4.63 20.75
CA LYS A 447 -14.28 4.61 20.74
C LYS A 447 -13.79 5.91 21.38
N VAL A 448 -13.01 5.79 22.44
CA VAL A 448 -12.50 6.90 23.25
C VAL A 448 -11.01 7.06 23.01
N ALA A 449 -10.56 8.28 22.73
CA ALA A 449 -9.14 8.59 22.60
C ALA A 449 -8.54 8.75 24.00
N MET A 450 -7.48 7.99 24.27
CA MET A 450 -6.73 7.99 25.52
C MET A 450 -5.32 8.53 25.31
N LEU A 451 -4.78 9.16 26.34
CA LEU A 451 -3.43 9.72 26.30
C LEU A 451 -2.77 9.56 27.67
N VAL A 452 -1.58 8.95 27.67
CA VAL A 452 -0.69 8.89 28.83
C VAL A 452 0.24 10.08 28.76
N LYS A 453 0.27 10.86 29.85
CA LYS A 453 1.23 11.95 30.04
C LYS A 453 2.12 11.68 31.23
N ALA A 454 3.32 12.27 31.26
CA ALA A 454 4.22 12.19 32.40
C ALA A 454 4.84 13.55 32.77
N ASP A 455 5.16 13.69 34.05
CA ASP A 455 6.05 14.72 34.57
C ASP A 455 7.46 14.12 34.69
N PHE A 456 8.40 14.68 33.92
CA PHE A 456 9.81 14.28 33.91
C PHE A 456 10.58 14.97 35.03
N ASN A 457 11.50 14.23 35.63
CA ASN A 457 12.49 14.77 36.55
C ASN A 457 13.46 15.69 35.81
N ASP A 458 14.08 16.62 36.54
CA ASP A 458 15.18 17.41 36.01
C ASP A 458 16.47 16.57 35.78
N VAL A 459 17.31 17.02 34.85
CA VAL A 459 18.59 16.35 34.54
C VAL A 459 19.72 16.67 35.53
N ASP A 460 19.50 17.49 36.57
CA ASP A 460 20.50 17.78 37.64
C ASP A 460 20.47 16.70 38.75
N THR A 461 19.55 15.74 38.68
CA THR A 461 19.36 14.69 39.68
C THR A 461 19.67 13.29 39.18
N THR A 462 18.66 12.52 38.75
CA THR A 462 18.73 11.10 38.39
C THR A 462 18.60 10.86 36.89
N LEU A 463 17.82 11.69 36.20
CA LEU A 463 17.67 11.65 34.75
C LEU A 463 18.98 12.10 34.08
N VAL A 464 19.45 11.35 33.08
CA VAL A 464 20.62 11.71 32.28
C VAL A 464 20.21 11.96 30.84
N GLU A 465 20.76 13.00 30.22
CA GLU A 465 20.55 13.26 28.80
C GLU A 465 20.98 12.06 27.94
N GLY A 466 20.16 11.70 26.96
CA GLY A 466 20.34 10.50 26.14
C GLY A 466 19.70 9.24 26.72
N ASP A 467 19.18 9.26 27.95
CA ASP A 467 18.30 8.21 28.44
C ASP A 467 17.01 8.19 27.61
N THR A 468 16.39 7.02 27.49
CA THR A 468 15.14 6.84 26.76
C THR A 468 14.04 6.35 27.66
N ILE A 469 12.80 6.69 27.31
CA ILE A 469 11.59 6.12 27.92
C ILE A 469 10.58 5.73 26.85
N SER A 470 9.92 4.59 27.01
CA SER A 470 8.73 4.21 26.25
C SER A 470 7.59 3.86 27.20
N ALA A 471 6.36 3.86 26.69
CA ALA A 471 5.21 3.32 27.41
C ALA A 471 4.37 2.41 26.53
N GLN A 472 3.73 1.43 27.14
CA GLN A 472 2.90 0.47 26.43
C GLN A 472 1.77 -0.10 27.30
N VAL A 473 0.71 -0.53 26.61
CA VAL A 473 -0.32 -1.43 27.13
C VAL A 473 -0.18 -2.73 26.35
N SER A 474 0.67 -3.63 26.84
CA SER A 474 0.88 -4.94 26.24
C SER A 474 -0.18 -5.95 26.70
N ALA A 475 -0.07 -7.19 26.24
CA ALA A 475 -0.89 -8.28 26.76
C ALA A 475 -0.76 -8.46 28.29
N THR A 476 0.39 -8.15 28.87
CA THR A 476 0.62 -8.25 30.32
C THR A 476 -0.22 -7.23 31.08
N GLU A 477 -0.14 -5.95 30.70
CA GLU A 477 -0.89 -4.87 31.32
C GLU A 477 -2.39 -5.08 31.10
N ARG A 478 -2.79 -5.39 29.87
CA ARG A 478 -4.19 -5.63 29.54
C ARG A 478 -4.84 -6.71 30.39
N ASN A 479 -4.15 -7.81 30.69
CA ASN A 479 -4.66 -8.88 31.56
C ASN A 479 -4.81 -8.44 33.03
N ALA A 480 -4.21 -7.31 33.41
CA ALA A 480 -4.30 -6.73 34.74
C ALA A 480 -5.30 -5.55 34.83
N ILE A 481 -6.00 -5.20 33.73
CA ILE A 481 -7.09 -4.23 33.76
C ILE A 481 -8.22 -4.76 34.66
N VAL A 482 -8.69 -3.92 35.57
CA VAL A 482 -9.90 -4.19 36.36
C VAL A 482 -11.04 -3.37 35.78
N ALA A 483 -12.00 -4.04 35.18
CA ALA A 483 -13.17 -3.39 34.61
C ALA A 483 -14.44 -4.24 34.76
N ASP A 484 -15.56 -3.57 35.02
CA ASP A 484 -16.87 -4.17 35.20
C ASP A 484 -17.80 -3.84 34.02
N ASP A 485 -18.67 -4.78 33.67
CA ASP A 485 -19.76 -4.54 32.72
C ASP A 485 -20.92 -3.73 33.35
N SER A 486 -21.90 -3.33 32.53
CA SER A 486 -23.09 -2.62 33.02
C SER A 486 -23.95 -3.39 34.06
N SER A 487 -23.70 -4.67 34.28
CA SER A 487 -24.33 -5.47 35.35
C SER A 487 -23.56 -5.42 36.67
N GLY A 488 -22.32 -4.92 36.65
CA GLY A 488 -21.38 -4.89 37.77
C GLY A 488 -20.62 -6.20 37.97
N GLU A 489 -20.46 -6.99 36.90
CA GLU A 489 -19.61 -8.17 36.89
C GLU A 489 -18.29 -7.83 36.16
N GLN A 490 -17.17 -8.25 36.74
CA GLN A 490 -15.85 -8.03 36.16
C GLN A 490 -15.74 -8.77 34.83
N ILE A 491 -15.21 -8.10 33.81
CA ILE A 491 -14.90 -8.72 32.53
C ILE A 491 -13.79 -9.76 32.70
N ALA A 492 -13.79 -10.82 31.90
CA ALA A 492 -12.69 -11.79 31.93
C ALA A 492 -11.44 -11.20 31.26
N ASP A 493 -10.24 -11.66 31.65
CA ASP A 493 -8.98 -11.23 31.03
C ASP A 493 -8.99 -11.41 29.50
N ALA A 494 -9.63 -12.48 29.02
CA ALA A 494 -9.79 -12.79 27.59
C ALA A 494 -10.82 -11.91 26.86
N ASP A 495 -11.62 -11.14 27.60
CA ASP A 495 -12.56 -10.16 27.05
C ASP A 495 -11.91 -8.77 26.91
N ALA A 496 -10.66 -8.58 27.37
CA ALA A 496 -9.86 -7.42 27.00
C ALA A 496 -8.92 -7.80 25.83
N THR A 497 -8.74 -6.92 24.85
CA THR A 497 -8.02 -7.26 23.59
C THR A 497 -7.15 -6.12 23.06
N GLY A 498 -6.30 -6.42 22.07
CA GLY A 498 -5.44 -5.45 21.34
C GLY A 498 -4.29 -4.87 22.17
N THR A 499 -3.41 -4.07 21.56
CA THR A 499 -2.28 -3.46 22.30
C THR A 499 -2.04 -2.03 21.86
N ALA A 500 -1.26 -1.29 22.64
CA ALA A 500 -0.71 -0.01 22.24
C ALA A 500 0.75 0.04 22.70
N VAL A 501 1.67 0.35 21.78
CA VAL A 501 3.11 0.37 22.05
C VAL A 501 3.68 1.68 21.51
N GLY A 502 4.30 2.47 22.39
CA GLY A 502 5.13 3.60 22.00
C GLY A 502 6.58 3.17 21.85
N GLU A 503 7.30 3.76 20.91
CA GLU A 503 8.74 3.59 20.76
C GLU A 503 9.51 4.32 21.87
N ALA A 504 10.82 4.08 21.95
CA ALA A 504 11.67 4.72 22.95
C ALA A 504 11.97 6.17 22.57
N HIS A 505 11.42 7.12 23.33
CA HIS A 505 11.68 8.54 23.19
C HIS A 505 12.94 8.91 23.98
N VAL A 506 13.84 9.68 23.38
CA VAL A 506 15.07 10.13 24.05
C VAL A 506 14.85 11.46 24.76
N VAL A 507 15.49 11.68 25.91
CA VAL A 507 15.40 12.93 26.65
C VAL A 507 16.65 13.81 26.49
N TYR A 508 16.46 15.12 26.35
CA TYR A 508 17.52 16.12 26.35
C TYR A 508 17.05 17.43 26.98
N ASP A 509 17.94 18.15 27.67
CA ASP A 509 17.69 19.53 28.08
C ASP A 509 18.08 20.51 26.99
N ILE A 510 19.22 20.30 26.34
CA ILE A 510 19.62 21.09 25.17
C ILE A 510 19.72 20.14 23.98
N GLY A 511 19.03 20.46 22.89
CA GLY A 511 19.05 19.58 21.72
C GLY A 511 18.51 20.19 20.44
N ILE A 512 18.26 19.29 19.49
CA ILE A 512 17.64 19.63 18.21
C ILE A 512 16.38 18.81 17.98
N GLN A 513 15.44 19.42 17.25
CA GLN A 513 14.33 18.73 16.61
C GLN A 513 14.49 18.84 15.09
N ALA A 514 14.37 17.72 14.39
CA ALA A 514 14.31 17.70 12.93
C ALA A 514 12.85 17.53 12.47
N THR A 515 12.50 18.16 11.36
CA THR A 515 11.18 17.99 10.71
C THR A 515 11.36 17.88 9.21
N PHE A 516 10.80 16.83 8.61
CA PHE A 516 10.84 16.65 7.16
C PHE A 516 10.11 17.80 6.44
N VAL A 517 10.64 18.22 5.28
CA VAL A 517 10.04 19.29 4.46
C VAL A 517 9.72 18.80 3.06
N SER A 518 10.69 18.20 2.37
CA SER A 518 10.52 17.68 1.02
C SER A 518 11.75 16.89 0.57
N ALA A 519 11.56 15.95 -0.35
CA ALA A 519 12.63 15.37 -1.14
C ALA A 519 12.40 15.63 -2.63
N THR A 520 13.46 15.60 -3.44
CA THR A 520 13.37 15.75 -4.90
C THR A 520 14.50 15.00 -5.60
N GLU A 521 14.19 14.44 -6.76
CA GLU A 521 15.07 13.58 -7.53
C GLU A 521 15.16 14.12 -8.96
N THR A 522 16.37 14.12 -9.51
CA THR A 522 16.57 14.48 -10.92
C THR A 522 17.63 13.58 -11.54
N MET A 523 17.40 13.15 -12.78
CA MET A 523 18.38 12.46 -13.59
C MET A 523 18.72 13.33 -14.80
N THR A 524 20.00 13.54 -15.03
CA THR A 524 20.54 14.21 -16.22
C THR A 524 21.21 13.19 -17.11
N PRO A 525 20.71 12.95 -18.34
CA PRO A 525 21.32 12.00 -19.24
C PRO A 525 22.75 12.39 -19.62
N GLY A 526 23.60 11.37 -19.75
CA GLY A 526 24.97 11.54 -20.20
C GLY A 526 25.12 12.07 -21.64
N ALA A 527 26.33 12.48 -22.01
CA ALA A 527 26.56 13.32 -23.20
C ALA A 527 26.32 12.61 -24.56
N ASP A 528 26.35 11.27 -24.59
CA ASP A 528 26.17 10.47 -25.81
C ASP A 528 24.84 9.67 -25.81
N GLY A 529 24.12 9.60 -24.67
CA GLY A 529 22.84 8.90 -24.53
C GLY A 529 22.89 7.39 -24.85
N THR A 530 24.09 6.80 -24.86
CA THR A 530 24.35 5.39 -25.18
C THR A 530 25.40 4.74 -24.27
N ALA A 531 25.88 5.47 -23.27
CA ALA A 531 26.79 4.98 -22.25
C ALA A 531 26.09 5.07 -20.89
N ASP A 532 26.52 4.24 -19.96
CA ASP A 532 26.12 4.22 -18.56
C ASP A 532 26.78 5.45 -17.87
N ASP A 533 26.40 6.67 -18.29
CA ASP A 533 26.99 7.95 -17.86
C ASP A 533 25.94 8.95 -17.37
N ASP A 534 24.76 8.48 -16.97
CA ASP A 534 23.73 9.33 -16.38
C ASP A 534 24.23 9.91 -15.04
N THR A 535 23.74 11.10 -14.72
CA THR A 535 24.01 11.77 -13.45
C THR A 535 22.72 11.91 -12.67
N VAL A 536 22.66 11.25 -11.52
CA VAL A 536 21.56 11.36 -10.56
C VAL A 536 21.87 12.49 -9.60
N THR A 537 20.88 13.33 -9.30
CA THR A 537 20.95 14.34 -8.25
C THR A 537 19.71 14.20 -7.37
N LEU A 538 19.94 13.77 -6.14
CA LEU A 538 18.95 13.60 -5.09
C LEU A 538 19.09 14.75 -4.11
N LYS A 539 17.96 15.27 -3.65
CA LYS A 539 17.94 16.38 -2.70
C LYS A 539 16.92 16.10 -1.62
N LEU A 540 17.38 16.19 -0.37
CA LEU A 540 16.57 16.09 0.82
C LEU A 540 16.54 17.44 1.53
N VAL A 541 15.36 17.85 1.99
CA VAL A 541 15.11 19.11 2.67
C VAL A 541 14.38 18.83 3.97
N PHE A 542 14.93 19.36 5.06
CA PHE A 542 14.34 19.27 6.39
C PHE A 542 14.64 20.55 7.17
N ASP A 543 13.82 20.85 8.17
CA ASP A 543 14.08 21.93 9.10
C ASP A 543 14.74 21.35 10.37
N VAL A 544 15.74 22.06 10.91
CA VAL A 544 16.37 21.78 12.21
C VAL A 544 16.08 22.98 13.12
N GLU A 545 15.60 22.70 14.32
CA GLU A 545 15.26 23.70 15.35
C GLU A 545 16.00 23.36 16.64
N ALA A 546 16.68 24.34 17.23
CA ALA A 546 17.35 24.20 18.51
C ALA A 546 16.42 24.58 19.67
N PHE A 547 16.57 23.91 20.81
CA PHE A 547 15.83 24.24 22.03
C PHE A 547 16.76 24.35 23.24
N ASP A 548 16.41 25.29 24.14
CA ASP A 548 16.95 25.50 25.49
C ASP A 548 18.46 25.73 25.62
N GLY A 549 19.17 25.82 24.49
CA GLY A 549 20.57 26.20 24.45
C GLY A 549 21.12 26.43 23.05
N THR A 550 22.41 26.77 23.02
CA THR A 550 23.16 26.86 21.77
C THR A 550 23.59 25.45 21.35
N VAL A 551 23.32 25.07 20.10
CA VAL A 551 23.75 23.79 19.52
C VAL A 551 24.54 24.00 18.24
N TYR A 552 25.40 23.03 17.96
CA TYR A 552 26.28 22.98 16.81
C TYR A 552 25.91 21.75 15.99
N VAL A 553 25.42 21.96 14.77
CA VAL A 553 25.01 20.88 13.86
C VAL A 553 25.99 20.85 12.70
N SER A 554 26.48 19.67 12.33
CA SER A 554 27.44 19.54 11.22
C SER A 554 26.90 20.16 9.92
N ASP A 555 27.76 20.90 9.20
CA ASP A 555 27.49 21.38 7.83
C ASP A 555 28.05 20.44 6.75
N PHE A 556 28.71 19.36 7.14
CA PHE A 556 29.17 18.30 6.26
C PHE A 556 28.16 17.16 6.20
N SER A 557 28.01 16.60 5.00
CA SER A 557 27.29 15.35 4.76
C SER A 557 28.26 14.23 4.43
N THR A 558 27.86 12.99 4.71
CA THR A 558 28.63 11.79 4.39
C THR A 558 27.72 10.62 4.04
N ALA A 559 28.05 9.92 2.95
CA ALA A 559 27.39 8.68 2.57
C ALA A 559 27.76 7.53 3.52
N THR A 560 26.78 6.73 3.94
CA THR A 560 26.97 5.55 4.79
C THR A 560 26.31 4.30 4.22
N THR A 561 26.80 3.13 4.67
CA THR A 561 26.12 1.84 4.48
C THR A 561 25.50 1.32 5.79
N ALA A 562 25.46 2.14 6.83
CA ALA A 562 24.81 1.79 8.09
C ALA A 562 23.29 1.65 7.88
N ALA A 563 22.71 0.64 8.52
CA ALA A 563 21.27 0.55 8.66
C ALA A 563 20.76 1.61 9.65
N ASP A 564 19.46 1.87 9.63
CA ASP A 564 18.81 2.78 10.58
C ASP A 564 19.00 2.26 12.02
N GLY A 565 19.23 3.17 12.98
CA GLY A 565 19.52 2.81 14.38
C GLY A 565 20.89 2.16 14.61
N ALA A 566 21.75 2.03 13.59
CA ALA A 566 23.07 1.41 13.74
C ALA A 566 24.21 2.42 14.00
N VAL A 567 23.90 3.72 14.06
CA VAL A 567 24.89 4.79 14.22
C VAL A 567 25.06 5.11 15.70
N SER A 568 26.19 4.69 16.28
CA SER A 568 26.48 4.89 17.71
C SER A 568 27.30 6.14 18.03
N ALA A 569 27.92 6.75 17.03
CA ALA A 569 28.72 7.97 17.16
C ALA A 569 28.93 8.61 15.79
N ILE A 570 29.03 9.94 15.78
CA ILE A 570 29.38 10.74 14.61
C ILE A 570 30.61 11.58 14.94
N ASP A 571 31.59 11.62 14.04
CA ASP A 571 32.73 12.52 14.11
C ASP A 571 32.51 13.67 13.11
N VAL A 572 32.69 14.91 13.57
CA VAL A 572 32.51 16.14 12.77
C VAL A 572 33.42 16.17 11.56
N ASP A 573 34.63 15.61 11.70
CA ASP A 573 35.63 15.56 10.63
C ASP A 573 35.29 14.50 9.56
N ASP A 574 34.48 13.50 9.93
CA ASP A 574 33.99 12.44 9.04
C ASP A 574 32.61 12.75 8.44
N GLY A 575 32.01 13.88 8.80
CA GLY A 575 30.74 14.40 8.31
C GLY A 575 29.54 13.99 9.16
N GLY A 576 28.80 14.98 9.67
CA GLY A 576 27.73 14.74 10.63
C GLY A 576 26.32 14.65 10.08
N ILE A 577 26.07 14.93 8.82
CA ILE A 577 24.78 14.60 8.19
C ILE A 577 24.95 13.30 7.41
N LEU A 578 24.57 12.18 8.04
CA LEU A 578 24.72 10.87 7.45
C LEU A 578 23.52 10.52 6.58
N TYR A 579 23.78 10.14 5.34
CA TYR A 579 22.76 9.66 4.42
C TYR A 579 23.16 8.31 3.83
N ARG A 580 22.20 7.43 3.62
CA ARG A 580 22.36 6.17 2.91
C ARG A 580 21.90 6.38 1.48
N TYR A 581 22.78 6.11 0.52
CA TYR A 581 22.44 6.14 -0.91
C TYR A 581 22.37 4.70 -1.40
N GLU A 582 21.26 4.32 -2.02
CA GLU A 582 21.02 2.95 -2.47
C GLU A 582 20.89 2.85 -3.99
N ILE A 583 21.26 1.69 -4.52
CA ILE A 583 20.99 1.30 -5.90
C ILE A 583 20.31 -0.06 -5.85
N ASP A 584 19.06 -0.14 -6.33
CA ASP A 584 18.22 -1.33 -6.24
C ASP A 584 18.20 -1.94 -4.81
N GLY A 585 18.07 -1.07 -3.80
CA GLY A 585 18.08 -1.47 -2.38
C GLY A 585 19.45 -1.87 -1.82
N THR A 586 20.54 -1.60 -2.54
CA THR A 586 21.91 -1.88 -2.08
C THR A 586 22.66 -0.59 -1.78
N ALA A 587 22.96 -0.34 -0.50
CA ALA A 587 23.71 0.83 -0.06
C ALA A 587 25.12 0.94 -0.66
N THR A 588 25.53 2.17 -1.04
CA THR A 588 26.84 2.46 -1.61
C THR A 588 27.35 3.85 -1.23
N VAL A 589 28.67 3.97 -1.10
CA VAL A 589 29.36 5.24 -0.74
C VAL A 589 30.29 5.74 -1.85
N SER A 590 30.32 5.05 -2.99
CA SER A 590 31.26 5.36 -4.08
C SER A 590 30.69 6.39 -5.05
N LEU A 591 31.54 7.23 -5.63
CA LEU A 591 31.16 8.21 -6.68
C LEU A 591 30.12 9.25 -6.25
N MET A 592 30.10 9.59 -4.95
CA MET A 592 29.26 10.64 -4.40
C MET A 592 29.94 12.00 -4.49
N ALA A 593 29.18 13.01 -4.88
CA ALA A 593 29.51 14.40 -4.68
C ALA A 593 28.32 15.06 -4.00
N ASP A 594 28.50 15.47 -2.77
CA ASP A 594 27.45 15.92 -1.89
C ASP A 594 27.73 17.34 -1.37
N THR A 595 26.65 18.06 -1.07
CA THR A 595 26.70 19.42 -0.55
C THR A 595 25.55 19.64 0.40
N VAL A 596 25.82 20.40 1.45
CA VAL A 596 24.80 20.86 2.39
C VAL A 596 24.62 22.37 2.19
N ALA A 597 23.38 22.82 2.17
CA ALA A 597 23.02 24.22 2.13
C ALA A 597 22.00 24.53 3.23
N LYS A 598 22.03 25.78 3.71
CA LYS A 598 21.17 26.26 4.78
C LYS A 598 20.38 27.48 4.36
N SER A 599 19.15 27.62 4.86
CA SER A 599 18.38 28.86 4.83
C SER A 599 17.74 29.10 6.20
N ASP A 600 17.98 30.26 6.82
CA ASP A 600 17.34 30.62 8.09
C ASP A 600 15.81 30.69 7.95
N VAL A 601 15.10 30.13 8.92
CA VAL A 601 13.63 30.13 9.03
C VAL A 601 13.20 31.05 10.18
N THR A 602 13.75 30.82 11.38
CA THR A 602 13.64 31.71 12.54
C THR A 602 15.04 32.05 13.06
N GLY A 603 15.22 33.29 13.51
CA GLY A 603 16.54 33.74 13.97
C GLY A 603 17.55 33.94 12.83
N SER A 604 18.83 33.82 13.18
CA SER A 604 19.97 33.98 12.28
C SER A 604 21.05 32.97 12.66
N VAL A 605 20.86 31.72 12.22
CA VAL A 605 21.83 30.64 12.43
C VAL A 605 23.17 31.05 11.82
N VAL A 606 24.27 30.84 12.54
CA VAL A 606 25.60 31.28 12.11
C VAL A 606 26.34 30.15 11.41
N ASP A 607 26.88 30.43 10.23
CA ASP A 607 27.81 29.52 9.57
C ASP A 607 29.19 29.70 10.20
N THR A 608 29.74 28.66 10.81
CA THR A 608 31.09 28.78 11.36
C THR A 608 32.13 28.50 10.26
N PRO A 609 33.01 29.47 9.93
CA PRO A 609 33.91 29.34 8.79
C PRO A 609 34.95 28.24 8.97
N THR A 610 35.29 27.56 7.86
CA THR A 610 36.20 26.40 7.68
C THR A 610 37.65 26.58 8.15
N ASN A 611 38.00 27.70 8.79
CA ASN A 611 39.34 27.97 9.34
C ASN A 611 39.27 28.60 10.76
N GLY A 612 38.13 28.47 11.43
CA GLY A 612 37.89 28.89 12.81
C GLY A 612 38.00 27.71 13.79
N ALA A 613 37.58 27.94 15.03
CA ALA A 613 37.52 26.94 16.09
C ALA A 613 36.10 26.33 16.24
N ASN A 614 35.27 26.36 15.19
CA ASN A 614 34.08 25.52 14.99
C ASN A 614 33.92 25.20 13.47
N ALA A 615 35.02 24.85 12.78
CA ALA A 615 35.04 24.76 11.32
C ALA A 615 34.16 23.60 10.81
N GLY A 616 33.05 23.91 10.12
CA GLY A 616 32.19 22.88 9.52
C GLY A 616 30.87 22.62 10.27
N GLU A 617 30.38 23.61 11.01
CA GLU A 617 29.15 23.52 11.78
C GLU A 617 28.26 24.75 11.56
N PHE A 618 26.95 24.51 11.58
CA PHE A 618 25.92 25.52 11.78
C PHE A 618 25.66 25.70 13.28
N THR A 619 25.81 26.93 13.77
CA THR A 619 25.50 27.27 15.18
C THR A 619 24.12 27.87 15.27
N PHE A 620 23.25 27.19 16.02
CA PHE A 620 21.90 27.62 16.33
C PHE A 620 21.86 28.13 17.76
N GLU A 621 21.34 29.34 17.98
CA GLU A 621 20.92 29.76 19.32
C GLU A 621 19.54 29.17 19.65
N ASP A 622 19.16 29.21 20.93
CA ASP A 622 17.86 28.73 21.40
C ASP A 622 16.68 29.31 20.58
N GLY A 623 15.80 28.43 20.12
CA GLY A 623 14.62 28.72 19.30
C GLY A 623 14.92 29.13 17.85
N GLU A 624 16.18 29.10 17.43
CA GLU A 624 16.54 29.30 16.04
C GLU A 624 16.25 28.04 15.22
N LYS A 625 15.73 28.27 14.02
CA LYS A 625 15.35 27.22 13.07
C LYS A 625 15.94 27.54 11.72
N ALA A 626 16.52 26.53 11.08
CA ALA A 626 17.01 26.64 9.71
C ALA A 626 16.58 25.44 8.87
N ARG A 627 16.34 25.72 7.60
CA ARG A 627 16.09 24.74 6.57
C ARG A 627 17.41 24.23 6.03
N ILE A 628 17.67 22.95 6.22
CA ILE A 628 18.81 22.23 5.68
C ILE A 628 18.41 21.59 4.35
N THR A 629 19.33 21.63 3.39
CA THR A 629 19.21 21.00 2.09
C THR A 629 20.46 20.18 1.85
N VAL A 630 20.32 18.86 1.85
CA VAL A 630 21.38 17.92 1.44
C VAL A 630 21.16 17.64 -0.04
N THR A 631 22.15 17.90 -0.87
CA THR A 631 22.11 17.58 -2.30
C THR A 631 23.24 16.62 -2.63
N VAL A 632 22.89 15.43 -3.08
CA VAL A 632 23.82 14.37 -3.44
C VAL A 632 23.75 14.13 -4.93
N THR A 633 24.88 14.28 -5.60
CA THR A 633 25.05 13.98 -7.01
C THR A 633 25.93 12.76 -7.17
N ARG A 634 25.40 11.73 -7.85
CA ARG A 634 26.18 10.59 -8.32
C ARG A 634 26.35 10.71 -9.82
N SER A 635 27.60 10.70 -10.29
CA SER A 635 27.91 10.57 -11.72
C SER A 635 28.58 9.23 -11.97
N ASN A 636 28.05 8.46 -12.91
CA ASN A 636 28.68 7.20 -13.29
C ASN A 636 29.98 7.51 -14.06
N ALA A 637 31.13 7.14 -13.49
CA ALA A 637 32.41 7.34 -14.15
C ALA A 637 32.55 6.31 -15.28
N ALA A 638 33.09 6.70 -16.44
CA ALA A 638 33.21 5.89 -17.67
C ALA A 638 33.97 4.53 -17.55
N ALA A 639 34.30 4.07 -16.34
CA ALA A 639 34.98 2.81 -16.04
C ALA A 639 34.13 1.80 -15.22
N GLU A 640 32.99 2.18 -14.65
CA GLU A 640 32.14 1.30 -13.83
C GLU A 640 30.83 0.99 -14.59
N THR A 641 30.69 -0.24 -15.09
CA THR A 641 29.59 -0.67 -15.98
C THR A 641 28.43 -1.34 -15.23
N LEU A 642 28.17 -0.92 -13.98
CA LEU A 642 27.24 -1.63 -13.08
C LEU A 642 26.27 -0.70 -12.33
N SER A 643 25.99 0.51 -12.83
CA SER A 643 25.14 1.48 -12.10
C SER A 643 23.71 1.63 -12.61
N ASP A 644 23.31 0.87 -13.65
CA ASP A 644 21.91 0.76 -14.06
C ASP A 644 21.06 0.27 -12.88
N GLY A 645 20.10 1.08 -12.46
CA GLY A 645 19.24 0.75 -11.32
C GLY A 645 18.39 1.92 -10.88
N TYR A 646 17.54 1.67 -9.89
CA TYR A 646 16.83 2.71 -9.16
C TYR A 646 17.73 3.24 -8.05
N HIS A 647 17.86 4.56 -7.99
CA HIS A 647 18.70 5.28 -7.05
C HIS A 647 17.82 6.04 -6.07
N ASP A 648 18.13 5.96 -4.79
CA ASP A 648 17.44 6.70 -3.74
C ASP A 648 18.43 7.09 -2.64
N MET A 649 17.97 7.96 -1.74
CA MET A 649 18.72 8.45 -0.60
C MET A 649 17.80 8.59 0.59
N GLN A 650 18.27 8.13 1.75
CA GLN A 650 17.61 8.30 3.04
C GLN A 650 18.57 8.96 4.03
N LEU A 651 18.08 9.88 4.86
CA LEU A 651 18.82 10.40 6.00
C LEU A 651 18.86 9.34 7.09
N VAL A 652 20.05 9.04 7.56
CA VAL A 652 20.28 8.04 8.60
C VAL A 652 20.46 8.71 9.95
N ALA A 653 21.17 9.83 9.99
CA ALA A 653 21.39 10.55 11.24
C ALA A 653 21.83 12.00 11.02
N ILE A 654 21.60 12.83 12.04
CA ILE A 654 22.14 14.19 12.15
C ILE A 654 23.01 14.27 13.41
N GLY A 655 24.28 14.62 13.21
CA GLY A 655 25.25 14.88 14.26
C GLY A 655 25.09 16.29 14.80
N TRP A 656 25.04 16.41 16.12
CA TRP A 656 25.00 17.69 16.81
C TRP A 656 25.77 17.66 18.14
N SER A 657 26.12 18.81 18.70
CA SER A 657 26.70 18.94 20.04
C SER A 657 26.27 20.23 20.72
N VAL A 658 26.41 20.27 22.05
CA VAL A 658 26.25 21.48 22.89
C VAL A 658 27.57 22.23 23.06
N THR A 659 28.67 21.62 22.64
CA THR A 659 30.00 22.25 22.62
C THR A 659 30.54 22.33 21.21
N ALA A 660 31.13 23.48 20.87
CA ALA A 660 31.87 23.62 19.63
C ALA A 660 33.06 22.67 19.57
N GLU A 661 33.33 22.09 18.39
CA GLU A 661 34.44 21.16 18.12
C GLU A 661 34.45 19.94 19.04
N ASP A 662 33.28 19.33 19.21
CA ASP A 662 33.22 18.03 19.85
C ASP A 662 33.76 16.97 18.88
N ASP A 663 34.86 16.29 19.24
CA ASP A 663 35.41 15.17 18.45
C ASP A 663 34.37 14.03 18.31
N THR A 664 33.29 14.06 19.10
CA THR A 664 32.18 13.10 19.01
C THR A 664 30.86 13.82 19.22
N MET A 665 30.02 13.85 18.19
CA MET A 665 28.69 14.42 18.23
C MET A 665 27.66 13.45 18.83
N ASN A 666 26.63 14.01 19.45
CA ASN A 666 25.37 13.34 19.69
C ASN A 666 24.71 12.97 18.36
N VAL A 667 24.02 11.84 18.34
CA VAL A 667 23.36 11.30 17.14
C VAL A 667 21.86 11.53 17.27
N TYR A 668 21.29 12.29 16.35
CA TYR A 668 19.85 12.37 16.16
C TYR A 668 19.45 11.36 15.07
N GLU A 669 18.72 10.32 15.45
CA GLU A 669 18.26 9.24 14.55
C GLU A 669 16.76 8.93 14.68
N PHE A 670 16.01 9.82 15.35
CA PHE A 670 14.62 9.63 15.72
C PHE A 670 13.65 10.24 14.70
N ASN A 671 12.57 9.52 14.39
CA ASN A 671 11.56 9.93 13.40
C ASN A 671 12.20 10.41 12.07
N LEU A 672 13.10 9.59 11.52
CA LEU A 672 13.77 9.86 10.24
C LEU A 672 13.22 9.02 9.08
N ASP A 673 12.17 8.24 9.30
CA ASP A 673 11.61 7.31 8.31
C ASP A 673 11.09 8.02 7.05
N ASP A 674 10.61 9.26 7.20
CA ASP A 674 10.14 10.11 6.11
C ASP A 674 11.26 10.86 5.39
N PHE A 675 12.47 10.87 5.93
CA PHE A 675 13.58 11.70 5.42
C PHE A 675 14.32 11.01 4.28
N LYS A 676 13.58 10.63 3.23
CA LYS A 676 14.11 9.94 2.06
C LYS A 676 13.57 10.52 0.76
N THR A 677 14.24 10.16 -0.34
CA THR A 677 13.86 10.51 -1.70
C THR A 677 13.15 9.34 -2.36
N ASP A 678 12.32 9.65 -3.35
CA ASP A 678 11.77 8.62 -4.23
C ASP A 678 12.89 7.88 -5.00
N PRO A 679 12.71 6.61 -5.38
CA PRO A 679 13.63 5.92 -6.28
C PRO A 679 13.59 6.51 -7.69
N ILE A 680 14.74 6.83 -8.28
CA ILE A 680 14.87 7.31 -9.66
C ILE A 680 15.79 6.41 -10.49
N PHE A 681 15.30 5.99 -11.66
CA PHE A 681 16.09 5.14 -12.56
C PHE A 681 17.16 5.93 -13.34
N ALA A 682 18.39 5.42 -13.38
CA ALA A 682 19.50 5.95 -14.19
C ALA A 682 20.43 4.84 -14.69
N ASN A 683 21.10 5.07 -15.83
CA ASN A 683 22.09 4.15 -16.44
C ASN A 683 23.53 4.61 -16.18
#